data_AF-A0A4V2R4Q8-F1
#
_entry.id   AF-A0A4V2R4Q8-F1
#
_cell.length_a   1.000
_cell.length_b   1.000
_cell.length_c   1.000
_cell.angle_alpha   90.00
_cell.angle_beta   90.00
_cell.angle_gamma   90.00
#
_symmetry.space_group_name_H-M   'P 1'
#
loop_
_entity.id
_entity.type
_entity.pdbx_description
1 polymer ?
#
loop_
_entity_poly.entity_id
_entity_poly.type
_entity_poly.pdbx_seq_one_letter_code
_entity_poly.pdbx_strand_id
1 'polypeptide(L)'
;MSVSELMQTMDYGPAPESPAEALDWLAGHGNRFGLFIAGRFTEPRAGVEARNPATGEVLAMLTAATPGEVEDAVAAARRAQPKWAGLGGAARARHLRALARLIRQRARLIAVLETLDSGQPIRESRETGEAQAERLFHHHAGLAQLLEQDLPGHVPLGVCGLILPSTLPFVMLASMAAPALAAGNTIVLKPAERTSLGALLFADLARAAGLPRGVVNVVTGGVAVGEAMVAHPGIDGIGFAGSAGVGRAIRTAAAGSGKALGLHLSAKPPVIVFEDADLDAAVEGAVEAMCSRGPAGGAGARLILQEGIAGDFLVRLKARMAGLRLGDPLDRGTDIGALIDEGQRDHVAALVAEGAAEGDLFQPDGALPGRGAFHPPTLVSGLASASRLMQAEVFGPVLVSTTFRTPTEAVQLANDARHGQVASVWSETITLALDVAPRLAAGVVRMNGANLVDAAGVGGLDGLTAYLRPEGRGRGKRLKPPAPPRQGDPLARAERLWIGGKRVPPSGGQARAIHGPRGQVIGHVGLATREDVQAAVAAARKAQPGWATQDAQARAQVLCTIAEALSARASEVADLLRTMTGAPGAKAEVAQSVERLFTWAARAGTQAGEIRPGPIRGTALAMAVPVGVIGALCPDEAPLLGLVSVLAPAIAMGNACVLVPSEPCPLAATAFGEVLEASDLPGGVVNLLTGAHAALAEPLAAHMDVDAVWSFSSADLSAGIERAAAGDLKRSWVNHGRARDWWGAEGEDRAFLRAATDVRTILIPWGA
;
A
#
# COMPACT_ATOMS: atom_id res chain seq x y z
N MET A 1 -22.60 -46.56 13.99
CA MET A 1 -21.84 -47.36 13.02
C MET A 1 -21.03 -48.40 13.76
N SER A 2 -21.01 -49.63 13.26
CA SER A 2 -20.13 -50.69 13.75
C SER A 2 -18.70 -50.49 13.24
N VAL A 3 -17.70 -51.07 13.91
CA VAL A 3 -16.28 -51.01 13.47
C VAL A 3 -16.10 -51.59 12.06
N SER A 4 -16.92 -52.58 11.68
CA SER A 4 -16.91 -53.16 10.33
C SER A 4 -17.42 -52.18 9.27
N GLU A 5 -18.42 -51.36 9.57
CA GLU A 5 -18.94 -50.34 8.65
C GLU A 5 -17.94 -49.19 8.48
N LEU A 6 -17.26 -48.77 9.55
CA LEU A 6 -16.18 -47.76 9.48
C LEU A 6 -14.96 -48.25 8.70
N MET A 7 -14.61 -49.55 8.80
CA MET A 7 -13.52 -50.14 8.02
C MET A 7 -13.89 -50.34 6.54
N GLN A 8 -15.18 -50.49 6.22
CA GLN A 8 -15.66 -50.61 4.84
C GLN A 8 -15.82 -49.26 4.14
N THR A 9 -16.26 -48.24 4.87
CA THR A 9 -16.39 -46.87 4.35
C THR A 9 -15.07 -46.11 4.37
N MET A 10 -14.18 -46.45 5.31
CA MET A 10 -13.01 -45.65 5.66
C MET A 10 -13.36 -44.18 5.96
N ASP A 11 -14.58 -43.92 6.44
CA ASP A 11 -15.02 -42.58 6.80
C ASP A 11 -14.12 -42.00 7.89
N TYR A 12 -13.61 -40.80 7.65
CA TYR A 12 -12.68 -40.13 8.56
C TYR A 12 -13.42 -39.80 9.87
N GLY A 13 -12.90 -40.27 11.00
CA GLY A 13 -13.40 -39.84 12.31
C GLY A 13 -13.03 -38.38 12.59
N PRO A 14 -13.92 -37.57 13.19
CA PRO A 14 -13.63 -36.17 13.48
C PRO A 14 -12.45 -36.07 14.47
N ALA A 15 -11.54 -35.13 14.23
CA ALA A 15 -10.36 -34.91 15.07
C ALA A 15 -10.27 -33.45 15.53
N PRO A 16 -11.26 -32.96 16.32
CA PRO A 16 -11.31 -31.57 16.74
C PRO A 16 -10.17 -31.22 17.71
N GLU A 17 -9.61 -30.03 17.53
CA GLU A 17 -8.73 -29.42 18.52
C GLU A 17 -9.54 -29.03 19.76
N SER A 18 -8.96 -29.27 20.93
CA SER A 18 -9.64 -28.96 22.19
C SER A 18 -9.72 -27.44 22.40
N PRO A 19 -10.93 -26.87 22.61
CA PRO A 19 -11.09 -25.46 22.93
C PRO A 19 -10.81 -25.13 24.40
N ALA A 20 -10.54 -26.11 25.26
CA ALA A 20 -10.51 -25.96 26.71
C ALA A 20 -9.57 -24.84 27.19
N GLU A 21 -8.33 -24.78 26.71
CA GLU A 21 -7.37 -23.73 27.13
C GLU A 21 -7.85 -22.32 26.73
N ALA A 22 -8.49 -22.18 25.56
CA ALA A 22 -9.03 -20.90 25.10
C ALA A 22 -10.24 -20.47 25.93
N LEU A 23 -11.15 -21.41 26.21
CA LEU A 23 -12.31 -21.17 27.06
C LEU A 23 -11.91 -20.86 28.51
N ASP A 24 -10.90 -21.54 29.05
CA ASP A 24 -10.35 -21.27 30.38
C ASP A 24 -9.71 -19.88 30.45
N TRP A 25 -9.00 -19.45 29.39
CA TRP A 25 -8.45 -18.09 29.31
C TRP A 25 -9.55 -17.02 29.28
N LEU A 26 -10.63 -17.25 28.53
CA LEU A 26 -11.81 -16.37 28.51
C LEU A 26 -12.46 -16.33 29.91
N ALA A 27 -12.66 -17.49 30.54
CA ALA A 27 -13.26 -17.61 31.86
C ALA A 27 -12.39 -16.96 32.95
N GLY A 28 -11.06 -17.03 32.83
CA GLY A 28 -10.11 -16.34 33.70
C GLY A 28 -10.24 -14.81 33.65
N HIS A 29 -10.81 -14.27 32.58
CA HIS A 29 -11.20 -12.86 32.43
C HIS A 29 -12.70 -12.61 32.69
N GLY A 30 -13.42 -13.62 33.21
CA GLY A 30 -14.85 -13.55 33.48
C GLY A 30 -15.72 -13.47 32.23
N ASN A 31 -15.21 -13.89 31.06
CA ASN A 31 -15.85 -13.74 29.75
C ASN A 31 -16.26 -12.28 29.43
N ARG A 32 -15.58 -11.31 30.04
CA ARG A 32 -15.87 -9.88 29.88
C ARG A 32 -14.57 -9.09 29.85
N PHE A 33 -14.35 -8.35 28.78
CA PHE A 33 -13.11 -7.58 28.60
C PHE A 33 -13.36 -6.08 28.68
N GLY A 34 -12.55 -5.42 29.50
CA GLY A 34 -12.29 -3.99 29.39
C GLY A 34 -11.27 -3.71 28.27
N LEU A 35 -10.92 -2.44 28.12
CA LEU A 35 -9.88 -1.99 27.20
C LEU A 35 -8.50 -2.25 27.81
N PHE A 36 -7.46 -2.45 27.01
CA PHE A 36 -6.09 -2.56 27.52
C PHE A 36 -5.38 -1.21 27.40
N ILE A 37 -5.25 -0.47 28.50
CA ILE A 37 -4.67 0.88 28.51
C ILE A 37 -3.59 0.96 29.59
N ALA A 38 -2.43 1.50 29.24
CA ALA A 38 -1.31 1.68 30.15
C ALA A 38 -0.86 0.39 30.86
N GLY A 39 -0.93 -0.76 30.16
CA GLY A 39 -0.46 -2.06 30.67
C GLY A 39 -1.44 -2.81 31.58
N ARG A 40 -2.71 -2.41 31.63
CA ARG A 40 -3.77 -3.08 32.40
C ARG A 40 -5.10 -3.10 31.63
N PHE A 41 -5.93 -4.10 31.90
CA PHE A 41 -7.32 -4.08 31.48
C PHE A 41 -8.13 -3.12 32.37
N THR A 42 -9.01 -2.32 31.75
CA THR A 42 -9.99 -1.48 32.46
C THR A 42 -11.17 -2.32 32.94
N GLU A 43 -12.07 -1.71 33.71
CA GLU A 43 -13.30 -2.39 34.11
C GLU A 43 -14.19 -2.70 32.89
N PRO A 44 -14.66 -3.96 32.72
CA PRO A 44 -15.54 -4.30 31.63
C PRO A 44 -16.91 -3.61 31.74
N ARG A 45 -17.34 -2.94 30.67
CA ARG A 45 -18.67 -2.31 30.55
C ARG A 45 -19.51 -3.02 29.49
N ALA A 46 -20.74 -2.56 29.29
CA ALA A 46 -21.57 -3.00 28.18
C ALA A 46 -20.90 -2.64 26.84
N GLY A 47 -21.06 -3.50 25.84
CA GLY A 47 -20.49 -3.30 24.51
C GLY A 47 -20.89 -4.42 23.56
N VAL A 48 -19.93 -4.94 22.80
CA VAL A 48 -20.16 -5.85 21.66
C VAL A 48 -19.92 -7.30 22.09
N GLU A 49 -20.75 -8.22 21.59
CA GLU A 49 -20.53 -9.66 21.75
C GLU A 49 -19.51 -10.16 20.73
N ALA A 50 -18.46 -10.82 21.21
CA ALA A 50 -17.66 -11.74 20.41
C ALA A 50 -18.44 -13.05 20.31
N ARG A 51 -18.77 -13.49 19.09
CA ARG A 51 -19.58 -14.68 18.84
C ARG A 51 -18.79 -15.65 17.98
N ASN A 52 -18.88 -16.93 18.31
CA ASN A 52 -18.36 -17.98 17.45
C ASN A 52 -19.25 -18.08 16.20
N PRO A 53 -18.73 -17.83 14.99
CA PRO A 53 -19.54 -17.84 13.77
C PRO A 53 -20.00 -19.23 13.33
N ALA A 54 -19.32 -20.29 13.76
CA ALA A 54 -19.69 -21.66 13.44
C ALA A 54 -20.87 -22.16 14.29
N THR A 55 -20.99 -21.68 15.53
CA THR A 55 -22.01 -22.16 16.50
C THR A 55 -23.08 -21.12 16.84
N GLY A 56 -22.76 -19.83 16.70
CA GLY A 56 -23.57 -18.68 17.12
C GLY A 56 -23.43 -18.33 18.62
N GLU A 57 -22.65 -19.10 19.38
CA GLU A 57 -22.47 -18.92 20.82
C GLU A 57 -21.67 -17.65 21.13
N VAL A 58 -22.02 -16.99 22.24
CA VAL A 58 -21.28 -15.82 22.73
C VAL A 58 -20.03 -16.29 23.47
N LEU A 59 -18.85 -15.90 22.98
CA LEU A 59 -17.56 -16.20 23.58
C LEU A 59 -17.23 -15.23 24.72
N ALA A 60 -17.43 -13.93 24.49
CA ALA A 60 -17.19 -12.89 25.50
C ALA A 60 -17.94 -11.58 25.20
N MET A 61 -18.12 -10.75 26.24
CA MET A 61 -18.56 -9.37 26.11
C MET A 61 -17.38 -8.41 26.08
N LEU A 62 -17.31 -7.55 25.06
CA LEU A 62 -16.23 -6.61 24.85
C LEU A 62 -16.70 -5.17 25.06
N THR A 63 -15.96 -4.41 25.86
CA THR A 63 -16.28 -2.99 26.09
C THR A 63 -16.14 -2.18 24.79
N ALA A 64 -17.15 -1.38 24.44
CA ALA A 64 -16.99 -0.40 23.37
C ALA A 64 -16.33 0.87 23.93
N ALA A 65 -15.18 1.23 23.38
CA ALA A 65 -14.44 2.41 23.79
C ALA A 65 -15.22 3.70 23.46
N THR A 66 -15.19 4.62 24.40
CA THR A 66 -15.66 6.00 24.23
C THR A 66 -14.54 6.87 23.66
N PRO A 67 -14.84 8.03 23.07
CA PRO A 67 -13.81 8.98 22.64
C PRO A 67 -12.85 9.40 23.77
N GLY A 68 -13.33 9.49 25.01
CA GLY A 68 -12.49 9.77 26.19
C GLY A 68 -11.48 8.65 26.48
N GLU A 69 -11.89 7.38 26.36
CA GLU A 69 -10.97 6.25 26.53
C GLU A 69 -9.97 6.11 25.37
N VAL A 70 -10.32 6.59 24.17
CA VAL A 70 -9.37 6.73 23.06
C VAL A 70 -8.30 7.78 23.40
N GLU A 71 -8.70 8.94 23.95
CA GLU A 71 -7.76 9.95 24.46
C GLU A 71 -6.87 9.36 25.56
N ASP A 72 -7.42 8.61 26.52
CA ASP A 72 -6.64 7.96 27.57
C ASP A 72 -5.59 6.98 27.01
N ALA A 73 -5.96 6.18 26.01
CA ALA A 73 -5.07 5.25 25.33
C ALA A 73 -3.94 5.98 24.58
N VAL A 74 -4.28 7.06 23.85
CA VAL A 74 -3.30 7.87 23.12
C VAL A 74 -2.39 8.62 24.10
N ALA A 75 -2.92 9.17 25.18
CA ALA A 75 -2.14 9.84 26.21
C ALA A 75 -1.18 8.87 26.91
N ALA A 76 -1.60 7.62 27.16
CA ALA A 76 -0.72 6.57 27.68
C ALA A 76 0.41 6.23 26.71
N ALA A 77 0.10 6.05 25.42
CA ALA A 77 1.08 5.83 24.37
C ALA A 77 2.09 6.98 24.29
N ARG A 78 1.60 8.21 24.25
CA ARG A 78 2.43 9.42 24.17
C ARG A 78 3.38 9.57 25.36
N ARG A 79 2.93 9.24 26.58
CA ARG A 79 3.79 9.25 27.78
C ARG A 79 4.88 8.18 27.74
N ALA A 80 4.60 7.01 27.16
CA ALA A 80 5.54 5.89 27.12
C ALA A 80 6.59 6.04 26.00
N GLN A 81 6.25 6.72 24.90
CA GLN A 81 7.03 6.74 23.68
C GLN A 81 8.47 7.25 23.82
N PRO A 82 8.77 8.37 24.51
CA PRO A 82 10.14 8.85 24.62
C PRO A 82 11.05 7.85 25.34
N LYS A 83 10.55 7.19 26.39
CA LYS A 83 11.29 6.15 27.11
C LYS A 83 11.48 4.90 26.25
N TRP A 84 10.47 4.49 25.50
CA TRP A 84 10.54 3.34 24.60
C TRP A 84 11.58 3.54 23.48
N ALA A 85 11.57 4.70 22.83
CA ALA A 85 12.58 5.08 21.85
C ALA A 85 13.99 5.16 22.49
N GLY A 86 14.08 5.78 23.68
CA GLY A 86 15.33 5.97 24.43
C GLY A 86 15.95 4.69 25.01
N LEU A 87 15.27 3.53 24.98
CA LEU A 87 15.88 2.24 25.31
C LEU A 87 17.00 1.85 24.33
N GLY A 88 17.00 2.41 23.12
CA GLY A 88 17.89 2.01 22.02
C GLY A 88 17.43 0.72 21.32
N GLY A 89 17.95 0.50 20.12
CA GLY A 89 17.55 -0.63 19.26
C GLY A 89 17.68 -2.01 19.93
N ALA A 90 18.83 -2.24 20.58
CA ALA A 90 19.15 -3.53 21.21
C ALA A 90 18.19 -3.92 22.34
N ALA A 91 17.77 -2.95 23.18
CA ALA A 91 16.85 -3.23 24.27
C ALA A 91 15.42 -3.46 23.77
N ARG A 92 14.97 -2.72 22.75
CA ARG A 92 13.69 -2.99 22.07
C ARG A 92 13.68 -4.40 21.46
N ALA A 93 14.77 -4.78 20.78
CA ALA A 93 14.94 -6.11 20.20
C ALA A 93 14.77 -7.24 21.24
N ARG A 94 15.25 -7.06 22.48
CA ARG A 94 15.04 -8.05 23.56
C ARG A 94 13.57 -8.25 23.90
N HIS A 95 12.77 -7.18 23.98
CA HIS A 95 11.33 -7.28 24.22
C HIS A 95 10.61 -7.96 23.05
N LEU A 96 10.96 -7.62 21.81
CA LEU A 96 10.34 -8.24 20.62
C LEU A 96 10.68 -9.74 20.52
N ARG A 97 11.92 -10.15 20.81
CA ARG A 97 12.29 -11.58 20.91
C ARG A 97 11.54 -12.29 22.05
N ALA A 98 11.31 -11.59 23.17
CA ALA A 98 10.53 -12.15 24.27
C ALA A 98 9.07 -12.36 23.90
N LEU A 99 8.49 -11.42 23.16
CA LEU A 99 7.13 -11.51 22.63
C LEU A 99 7.02 -12.64 21.60
N ALA A 100 7.95 -12.76 20.64
CA ALA A 100 8.01 -13.87 19.69
C ALA A 100 8.06 -15.23 20.41
N ARG A 101 8.90 -15.36 21.45
CA ARG A 101 8.97 -16.58 22.26
C ARG A 101 7.63 -16.91 22.95
N LEU A 102 6.94 -15.90 23.48
CA LEU A 102 5.64 -16.09 24.14
C LEU A 102 4.54 -16.47 23.15
N ILE A 103 4.53 -15.86 21.95
CA ILE A 103 3.67 -16.27 20.84
C ILE A 103 3.90 -17.74 20.51
N ARG A 104 5.16 -18.15 20.35
CA ARG A 104 5.51 -19.57 20.11
C ARG A 104 5.06 -20.50 21.23
N GLN A 105 5.22 -20.08 22.48
CA GLN A 105 4.81 -20.88 23.65
C GLN A 105 3.29 -21.02 23.76
N ARG A 106 2.54 -19.99 23.34
CA ARG A 106 1.07 -19.96 23.36
C ARG A 106 0.45 -20.20 21.99
N ALA A 107 1.20 -20.79 21.07
CA ALA A 107 0.81 -21.02 19.68
C ALA A 107 -0.56 -21.69 19.55
N ARG A 108 -0.78 -22.78 20.30
CA ARG A 108 -2.04 -23.52 20.29
C ARG A 108 -3.22 -22.69 20.79
N LEU A 109 -3.04 -21.96 21.89
CA LEU A 109 -4.05 -21.07 22.44
C LEU A 109 -4.43 -19.98 21.42
N ILE A 110 -3.44 -19.36 20.78
CA ILE A 110 -3.67 -18.33 19.75
C ILE A 110 -4.46 -18.92 18.58
N ALA A 111 -4.02 -20.06 18.04
CA ALA A 111 -4.67 -20.67 16.88
C ALA A 111 -6.12 -21.07 17.15
N VAL A 112 -6.39 -21.69 18.31
CA VAL A 112 -7.74 -22.10 18.72
C VAL A 112 -8.62 -20.87 18.96
N LEU A 113 -8.10 -19.84 19.66
CA LEU A 113 -8.87 -18.63 19.92
C LEU A 113 -9.22 -17.89 18.62
N GLU A 114 -8.29 -17.78 17.68
CA GLU A 114 -8.55 -17.19 16.36
C GLU A 114 -9.61 -17.98 15.59
N THR A 115 -9.53 -19.32 15.57
CA THR A 115 -10.54 -20.18 14.94
C THR A 115 -11.92 -20.01 15.57
N LEU A 116 -12.00 -19.91 16.90
CA LEU A 116 -13.26 -19.67 17.60
C LEU A 116 -13.85 -18.29 17.26
N ASP A 117 -13.02 -17.25 17.17
CA ASP A 117 -13.47 -15.86 16.97
C ASP A 117 -13.76 -15.53 15.48
N SER A 118 -13.03 -16.16 14.53
CA SER A 118 -13.13 -15.84 13.10
C SER A 118 -13.83 -16.90 12.25
N GLY A 119 -13.97 -18.13 12.74
CA GLY A 119 -14.54 -19.26 12.02
C GLY A 119 -13.62 -19.91 10.99
N GLN A 120 -12.35 -19.46 10.88
CA GLN A 120 -11.39 -20.05 9.94
C GLN A 120 -10.94 -21.45 10.40
N PRO A 121 -10.64 -22.37 9.48
CA PRO A 121 -10.15 -23.70 9.84
C PRO A 121 -8.90 -23.65 10.74
N ILE A 122 -8.86 -24.52 11.74
CA ILE A 122 -7.74 -24.57 12.71
C ILE A 122 -6.40 -24.88 12.04
N ARG A 123 -6.43 -25.59 10.92
CA ARG A 123 -5.25 -25.85 10.10
C ARG A 123 -4.64 -24.55 9.58
N GLU A 124 -5.47 -23.65 9.05
CA GLU A 124 -5.02 -22.34 8.56
C GLU A 124 -4.45 -21.50 9.70
N SER A 125 -5.16 -21.45 10.84
CA SER A 125 -4.69 -20.77 12.05
C SER A 125 -3.29 -21.25 12.44
N ARG A 126 -3.07 -22.57 12.49
CA ARG A 126 -1.79 -23.18 12.94
C ARG A 126 -0.65 -23.07 11.93
N GLU A 127 -0.93 -23.28 10.65
CA GLU A 127 0.10 -23.34 9.61
C GLU A 127 0.55 -21.93 9.20
N THR A 128 -0.38 -20.97 9.15
CA THR A 128 -0.12 -19.61 8.65
C THR A 128 -0.25 -18.52 9.71
N GLY A 129 -1.10 -18.70 10.72
CA GLY A 129 -1.43 -17.68 11.71
C GLY A 129 -0.29 -17.38 12.69
N GLU A 130 -0.16 -18.20 13.74
CA GLU A 130 0.77 -17.89 14.83
C GLU A 130 2.23 -18.03 14.42
N ALA A 131 2.55 -18.98 13.53
CA ALA A 131 3.90 -19.24 13.07
C ALA A 131 4.44 -18.03 12.29
N GLN A 132 3.60 -17.39 11.49
CA GLN A 132 4.00 -16.18 10.77
C GLN A 132 4.10 -14.98 11.69
N ALA A 133 3.17 -14.82 12.64
CA ALA A 133 3.24 -13.76 13.64
C ALA A 133 4.54 -13.84 14.46
N GLU A 134 4.93 -15.05 14.90
CA GLU A 134 6.20 -15.30 15.58
C GLU A 134 7.40 -14.87 14.73
N ARG A 135 7.45 -15.32 13.47
CA ARG A 135 8.51 -14.95 12.52
C ARG A 135 8.60 -13.45 12.29
N LEU A 136 7.47 -12.75 12.17
CA LEU A 136 7.42 -11.30 12.00
C LEU A 136 8.05 -10.57 13.20
N PHE A 137 7.66 -10.92 14.44
CA PHE A 137 8.27 -10.32 15.63
C PHE A 137 9.75 -10.66 15.77
N HIS A 138 10.13 -11.90 15.45
CA HIS A 138 11.54 -12.32 15.49
C HIS A 138 12.39 -11.56 14.46
N HIS A 139 11.91 -11.44 13.22
CA HIS A 139 12.57 -10.70 12.15
C HIS A 139 12.74 -9.22 12.50
N HIS A 140 11.66 -8.55 12.91
CA HIS A 140 11.69 -7.13 13.26
C HIS A 140 12.49 -6.84 14.53
N ALA A 141 12.70 -7.82 15.41
CA ALA A 141 13.67 -7.70 16.49
C ALA A 141 15.11 -7.58 15.97
N GLY A 142 15.45 -8.29 14.89
CA GLY A 142 16.73 -8.13 14.18
C GLY A 142 16.86 -6.72 13.58
N LEU A 143 15.81 -6.23 12.90
CA LEU A 143 15.81 -4.88 12.35
C LEU A 143 15.91 -3.80 13.43
N ALA A 144 15.22 -3.96 14.57
CA ALA A 144 15.35 -3.05 15.71
C ALA A 144 16.80 -2.98 16.23
N GLN A 145 17.51 -4.11 16.24
CA GLN A 145 18.90 -4.19 16.68
C GLN A 145 19.85 -3.43 15.74
N LEU A 146 19.57 -3.46 14.43
CA LEU A 146 20.43 -2.89 13.39
C LEU A 146 20.01 -1.47 12.95
N LEU A 147 18.85 -0.99 13.40
CA LEU A 147 18.23 0.26 12.94
C LEU A 147 19.20 1.45 12.89
N GLU A 148 19.97 1.69 13.95
CA GLU A 148 20.88 2.84 14.04
C GLU A 148 22.09 2.72 13.07
N GLN A 149 22.46 1.48 12.71
CA GLN A 149 23.55 1.20 11.78
C GLN A 149 23.08 1.27 10.32
N ASP A 150 21.92 0.67 10.02
CA ASP A 150 21.40 0.53 8.67
C ASP A 150 20.63 1.79 8.20
N LEU A 151 20.02 2.52 9.13
CA LEU A 151 19.26 3.75 8.88
C LEU A 151 19.68 4.88 9.83
N PRO A 152 20.95 5.33 9.76
CA PRO A 152 21.40 6.44 10.59
C PRO A 152 20.57 7.70 10.32
N GLY A 153 20.35 8.51 11.36
CA GLY A 153 19.56 9.73 11.27
C GLY A 153 18.08 9.48 10.96
N HIS A 154 17.51 8.32 11.30
CA HIS A 154 16.07 8.09 11.30
C HIS A 154 15.57 7.90 12.73
N VAL A 155 14.46 8.56 13.06
CA VAL A 155 13.78 8.50 14.37
C VAL A 155 12.35 8.00 14.21
N PRO A 156 11.73 7.42 15.25
CA PRO A 156 10.32 7.05 15.23
C PRO A 156 9.41 8.23 14.88
N LEU A 157 8.25 7.92 14.30
CA LEU A 157 7.16 8.87 14.12
C LEU A 157 6.64 9.36 15.48
N GLY A 158 6.40 8.42 16.39
CA GLY A 158 5.86 8.66 17.73
C GLY A 158 4.76 7.63 18.09
N VAL A 159 3.50 8.06 18.07
CA VAL A 159 2.34 7.21 18.35
C VAL A 159 1.68 6.76 17.05
N CYS A 160 1.50 5.45 16.87
CA CYS A 160 0.83 4.87 15.71
C CYS A 160 -0.54 4.29 16.10
N GLY A 161 -1.60 4.72 15.41
CA GLY A 161 -2.91 4.09 15.48
C GLY A 161 -3.01 2.99 14.43
N LEU A 162 -3.26 1.75 14.85
CA LEU A 162 -3.37 0.61 13.93
C LEU A 162 -4.80 0.05 13.97
N ILE A 163 -5.49 0.07 12.84
CA ILE A 163 -6.88 -0.36 12.68
C ILE A 163 -6.86 -1.64 11.83
N LEU A 164 -7.29 -2.75 12.42
CA LEU A 164 -7.12 -4.10 11.86
C LEU A 164 -8.41 -4.63 11.20
N PRO A 165 -8.30 -5.51 10.19
CA PRO A 165 -9.44 -6.16 9.54
C PRO A 165 -9.89 -7.38 10.36
N SER A 166 -10.96 -8.03 9.89
CA SER A 166 -11.44 -9.31 10.44
C SER A 166 -10.75 -10.55 9.84
N THR A 167 -9.99 -10.39 8.75
CA THR A 167 -9.27 -11.48 8.07
C THR A 167 -7.88 -11.66 8.65
N LEU A 168 -7.53 -12.90 9.04
CA LEU A 168 -6.30 -13.25 9.79
C LEU A 168 -5.89 -12.19 10.83
N PRO A 169 -6.77 -11.90 11.82
CA PRO A 169 -6.59 -10.81 12.77
C PRO A 169 -5.21 -10.80 13.44
N PHE A 170 -4.73 -11.96 13.90
CA PHE A 170 -3.45 -12.03 14.62
C PHE A 170 -2.23 -11.80 13.72
N VAL A 171 -2.24 -12.30 12.48
CA VAL A 171 -1.14 -12.06 11.51
C VAL A 171 -1.11 -10.60 11.11
N MET A 172 -2.27 -10.01 10.82
CA MET A 172 -2.37 -8.60 10.46
C MET A 172 -1.98 -7.67 11.60
N LEU A 173 -2.31 -8.06 12.84
CA LEU A 173 -1.79 -7.40 14.03
C LEU A 173 -0.26 -7.44 14.03
N ALA A 174 0.33 -8.62 13.87
CA ALA A 174 1.78 -8.79 13.93
C ALA A 174 2.50 -8.02 12.80
N SER A 175 1.96 -8.01 11.58
CA SER A 175 2.57 -7.35 10.42
C SER A 175 2.63 -5.82 10.56
N MET A 176 1.75 -5.24 11.36
CA MET A 176 1.72 -3.79 11.61
C MET A 176 2.39 -3.42 12.94
N ALA A 177 2.16 -4.20 13.99
CA ALA A 177 2.69 -3.93 15.32
C ALA A 177 4.21 -4.19 15.42
N ALA A 178 4.72 -5.26 14.79
CA ALA A 178 6.14 -5.61 14.84
C ALA A 178 7.05 -4.49 14.29
N PRO A 179 6.86 -3.97 13.05
CA PRO A 179 7.68 -2.87 12.55
C PRO A 179 7.49 -1.56 13.34
N ALA A 180 6.25 -1.23 13.75
CA ALA A 180 6.00 -0.02 14.53
C ALA A 180 6.79 -0.01 15.85
N LEU A 181 6.74 -1.12 16.60
CA LEU A 181 7.45 -1.27 17.86
C LEU A 181 8.97 -1.33 17.67
N ALA A 182 9.45 -2.00 16.61
CA ALA A 182 10.87 -2.08 16.27
C ALA A 182 11.48 -0.70 15.99
N ALA A 183 10.77 0.13 15.22
CA ALA A 183 11.13 1.51 14.91
C ALA A 183 11.13 2.44 16.13
N GLY A 184 10.60 2.01 17.29
CA GLY A 184 10.54 2.81 18.51
C GLY A 184 9.25 3.62 18.68
N ASN A 185 8.19 3.26 17.95
CA ASN A 185 6.87 3.83 18.13
C ASN A 185 6.10 3.09 19.23
N THR A 186 5.09 3.75 19.79
CA THR A 186 4.07 3.14 20.66
C THR A 186 2.77 3.01 19.88
N ILE A 187 1.96 2.01 20.20
CA ILE A 187 0.78 1.68 19.40
C ILE A 187 -0.54 1.80 20.19
N VAL A 188 -1.58 2.23 19.48
CA VAL A 188 -2.99 2.10 19.87
C VAL A 188 -3.67 1.22 18.82
N LEU A 189 -4.05 0.01 19.20
CA LEU A 189 -4.66 -0.98 18.33
C LEU A 189 -6.19 -0.91 18.44
N LYS A 190 -6.87 -0.96 17.31
CA LYS A 190 -8.31 -1.21 17.22
C LYS A 190 -8.58 -2.43 16.33
N PRO A 191 -8.85 -3.61 16.91
CA PRO A 191 -9.24 -4.80 16.15
C PRO A 191 -10.65 -4.64 15.56
N ALA A 192 -10.99 -5.46 14.56
CA ALA A 192 -12.35 -5.50 14.04
C ALA A 192 -13.35 -5.95 15.12
N GLU A 193 -14.57 -5.42 15.05
CA GLU A 193 -15.62 -5.61 16.08
C GLU A 193 -15.95 -7.08 16.35
N ARG A 194 -15.85 -7.91 15.31
CA ARG A 194 -16.18 -9.33 15.33
C ARG A 194 -15.01 -10.26 15.66
N THR A 195 -13.77 -9.75 15.63
CA THR A 195 -12.54 -10.58 15.79
C THR A 195 -11.52 -9.88 16.69
N SER A 196 -11.90 -9.65 17.94
CA SER A 196 -11.13 -8.84 18.87
C SER A 196 -10.35 -9.67 19.90
N LEU A 197 -10.65 -10.96 20.06
CA LEU A 197 -10.09 -11.78 21.14
C LEU A 197 -8.58 -11.99 20.97
N GLY A 198 -8.10 -12.22 19.74
CA GLY A 198 -6.67 -12.34 19.45
C GLY A 198 -5.85 -11.10 19.82
N ALA A 199 -6.40 -9.90 19.61
CA ALA A 199 -5.74 -8.64 19.99
C ALA A 199 -5.69 -8.43 21.52
N LEU A 200 -6.72 -8.89 22.24
CA LEU A 200 -6.74 -8.86 23.71
C LEU A 200 -5.76 -9.88 24.30
N LEU A 201 -5.67 -11.08 23.71
CA LEU A 201 -4.62 -12.04 24.06
C LEU A 201 -3.22 -11.48 23.78
N PHE A 202 -3.03 -10.79 22.64
CA PHE A 202 -1.77 -10.12 22.34
C PHE A 202 -1.38 -9.09 23.40
N ALA A 203 -2.32 -8.29 23.91
CA ALA A 203 -2.06 -7.36 25.00
C ALA A 203 -1.56 -8.06 26.28
N ASP A 204 -2.12 -9.22 26.60
CA ASP A 204 -1.67 -10.08 27.68
C ASP A 204 -0.24 -10.59 27.48
N LEU A 205 0.07 -11.06 26.26
CA LEU A 205 1.41 -11.50 25.89
C LEU A 205 2.41 -10.34 25.92
N ALA A 206 2.02 -9.15 25.48
CA ALA A 206 2.86 -7.94 25.54
C ALA A 206 3.20 -7.56 26.99
N ARG A 207 2.21 -7.63 27.89
CA ARG A 207 2.41 -7.45 29.33
C ARG A 207 3.37 -8.51 29.90
N ALA A 208 3.16 -9.78 29.58
CA ALA A 208 4.01 -10.89 30.03
C ALA A 208 5.44 -10.82 29.45
N ALA A 209 5.62 -10.27 28.25
CA ALA A 209 6.92 -10.00 27.63
C ALA A 209 7.67 -8.82 28.29
N GLY A 210 7.05 -8.16 29.25
CA GLY A 210 7.63 -7.05 29.99
C GLY A 210 7.70 -5.75 29.21
N LEU A 211 6.84 -5.55 28.19
CA LEU A 211 6.79 -4.26 27.49
C LEU A 211 6.41 -3.15 28.48
N PRO A 212 7.06 -1.97 28.41
CA PRO A 212 6.73 -0.85 29.29
C PRO A 212 5.25 -0.45 29.19
N ARG A 213 4.67 -0.05 30.33
CA ARG A 213 3.26 0.39 30.40
C ARG A 213 3.00 1.52 29.40
N GLY A 214 1.97 1.33 28.58
CA GLY A 214 1.56 2.28 27.55
C GLY A 214 2.22 2.09 26.19
N VAL A 215 3.21 1.22 26.03
CA VAL A 215 3.81 0.94 24.71
C VAL A 215 2.81 0.27 23.76
N VAL A 216 1.98 -0.60 24.31
CA VAL A 216 0.84 -1.24 23.63
C VAL A 216 -0.43 -0.84 24.36
N ASN A 217 -1.43 -0.38 23.60
CA ASN A 217 -2.79 -0.13 24.08
C ASN A 217 -3.76 -0.75 23.07
N VAL A 218 -4.86 -1.34 23.55
CA VAL A 218 -5.89 -1.98 22.72
C VAL A 218 -7.25 -1.41 23.12
N VAL A 219 -7.95 -0.84 22.13
CA VAL A 219 -9.29 -0.30 22.29
C VAL A 219 -10.24 -1.05 21.35
N THR A 220 -11.31 -1.60 21.92
CA THR A 220 -12.36 -2.32 21.17
C THR A 220 -13.55 -1.41 20.92
N GLY A 221 -14.32 -1.67 19.87
CA GLY A 221 -15.50 -0.90 19.52
C GLY A 221 -15.60 -0.67 18.02
N GLY A 222 -16.61 0.09 17.59
CA GLY A 222 -16.98 0.14 16.19
C GLY A 222 -16.31 1.20 15.32
N VAL A 223 -16.96 1.55 14.22
CA VAL A 223 -16.50 2.58 13.26
C VAL A 223 -16.15 3.88 13.97
N ALA A 224 -17.01 4.34 14.89
CA ALA A 224 -16.81 5.58 15.64
C ALA A 224 -15.47 5.62 16.43
N VAL A 225 -15.01 4.48 16.95
CA VAL A 225 -13.70 4.38 17.64
C VAL A 225 -12.55 4.55 16.64
N GLY A 226 -12.67 3.92 15.46
CA GLY A 226 -11.69 4.07 14.38
C GLY A 226 -11.62 5.52 13.88
N GLU A 227 -12.76 6.17 13.67
CA GLU A 227 -12.83 7.58 13.27
C GLU A 227 -12.20 8.50 14.33
N ALA A 228 -12.50 8.27 15.62
CA ALA A 228 -11.90 9.01 16.72
C ALA A 228 -10.36 8.88 16.73
N MET A 229 -9.83 7.68 16.48
CA MET A 229 -8.39 7.46 16.35
C MET A 229 -7.77 8.22 15.16
N VAL A 230 -8.41 8.15 13.99
CA VAL A 230 -7.90 8.83 12.77
C VAL A 230 -7.87 10.34 12.94
N ALA A 231 -8.89 10.92 13.57
CA ALA A 231 -8.98 12.35 13.84
C ALA A 231 -8.06 12.82 14.99
N HIS A 232 -7.55 11.91 15.82
CA HIS A 232 -6.86 12.26 17.05
C HIS A 232 -5.55 13.02 16.80
N PRO A 233 -5.34 14.24 17.33
CA PRO A 233 -4.11 15.01 17.11
C PRO A 233 -2.88 14.35 17.73
N GLY A 234 -3.07 13.56 18.79
CA GLY A 234 -2.03 12.79 19.47
C GLY A 234 -1.56 11.52 18.75
N ILE A 235 -2.03 11.18 17.55
CA ILE A 235 -1.51 10.08 16.72
C ILE A 235 -0.67 10.66 15.57
N ASP A 236 0.55 10.15 15.35
CA ASP A 236 1.49 10.63 14.33
C ASP A 236 1.44 9.80 13.04
N GLY A 237 0.96 8.56 13.12
CA GLY A 237 0.79 7.68 11.97
C GLY A 237 -0.43 6.78 12.10
N ILE A 238 -1.13 6.53 10.99
CA ILE A 238 -2.24 5.59 10.91
C ILE A 238 -1.84 4.44 9.99
N GLY A 239 -1.91 3.21 10.51
CA GLY A 239 -1.92 2.00 9.72
C GLY A 239 -3.35 1.47 9.65
N PHE A 240 -3.85 1.18 8.46
CA PHE A 240 -5.17 0.57 8.26
C PHE A 240 -5.07 -0.62 7.31
N ALA A 241 -5.79 -1.68 7.64
CA ALA A 241 -6.02 -2.80 6.75
C ALA A 241 -7.53 -3.09 6.63
N GLY A 242 -8.05 -3.20 5.41
CA GLY A 242 -9.48 -3.37 5.15
C GLY A 242 -9.91 -2.95 3.74
N SER A 243 -11.19 -2.59 3.56
CA SER A 243 -11.72 -2.27 2.23
C SER A 243 -11.25 -0.90 1.71
N ALA A 244 -11.17 -0.78 0.38
CA ALA A 244 -10.77 0.48 -0.25
C ALA A 244 -11.73 1.64 0.08
N GLY A 245 -13.03 1.36 0.25
CA GLY A 245 -14.02 2.38 0.64
C GLY A 245 -13.69 3.05 1.98
N VAL A 246 -13.32 2.25 2.99
CA VAL A 246 -12.89 2.78 4.30
C VAL A 246 -11.53 3.46 4.17
N GLY A 247 -10.61 2.92 3.37
CA GLY A 247 -9.33 3.56 3.07
C GLY A 247 -9.48 5.00 2.53
N ARG A 248 -10.44 5.23 1.62
CA ARG A 248 -10.77 6.56 1.09
C ARG A 248 -11.30 7.50 2.17
N ALA A 249 -12.17 7.01 3.05
CA ALA A 249 -12.69 7.78 4.18
C ALA A 249 -11.55 8.18 5.14
N ILE A 250 -10.63 7.26 5.45
CA ILE A 250 -9.47 7.52 6.30
C ILE A 250 -8.53 8.55 5.66
N ARG A 251 -8.20 8.41 4.37
CA ARG A 251 -7.35 9.39 3.66
C ARG A 251 -7.98 10.78 3.68
N THR A 252 -9.30 10.86 3.47
CA THR A 252 -10.07 12.11 3.54
C THR A 252 -10.03 12.75 4.93
N ALA A 253 -10.24 11.95 5.98
CA ALA A 253 -10.24 12.43 7.37
C ALA A 253 -8.83 12.84 7.84
N ALA A 254 -7.78 12.15 7.37
CA ALA A 254 -6.39 12.46 7.70
C ALA A 254 -5.79 13.61 6.86
N ALA A 255 -6.47 14.10 5.84
CA ALA A 255 -5.97 15.15 4.95
C ALA A 255 -5.62 16.45 5.70
N GLY A 256 -4.40 16.95 5.50
CA GLY A 256 -3.85 18.14 6.14
C GLY A 256 -3.30 17.92 7.54
N SER A 257 -3.46 16.74 8.14
CA SER A 257 -3.06 16.48 9.53
C SER A 257 -1.55 16.30 9.72
N GLY A 258 -0.82 16.01 8.64
CA GLY A 258 0.61 15.68 8.67
C GLY A 258 0.93 14.31 9.26
N LYS A 259 -0.08 13.44 9.42
CA LYS A 259 0.11 12.05 9.84
C LYS A 259 0.71 11.23 8.71
N ALA A 260 1.61 10.30 9.05
CA ALA A 260 1.95 9.22 8.14
C ALA A 260 0.72 8.31 7.94
N LEU A 261 0.54 7.76 6.74
CA LEU A 261 -0.60 6.92 6.41
C LEU A 261 -0.14 5.68 5.62
N GLY A 262 -0.42 4.49 6.18
CA GLY A 262 -0.26 3.21 5.50
C GLY A 262 -1.62 2.54 5.33
N LEU A 263 -1.99 2.22 4.08
CA LEU A 263 -3.25 1.58 3.73
C LEU A 263 -2.96 0.23 3.06
N HIS A 264 -3.38 -0.86 3.70
CA HIS A 264 -3.33 -2.22 3.15
C HIS A 264 -4.74 -2.64 2.73
N LEU A 265 -5.07 -2.44 1.45
CA LEU A 265 -6.45 -2.48 0.99
C LEU A 265 -6.76 -3.74 0.20
N SER A 266 -7.83 -4.43 0.57
CA SER A 266 -8.25 -5.67 -0.09
C SER A 266 -8.26 -5.55 -1.62
N ALA A 267 -7.85 -6.63 -2.28
CA ALA A 267 -7.88 -6.76 -3.73
C ALA A 267 -8.21 -8.20 -4.08
N LYS A 268 -8.82 -8.42 -5.25
CA LYS A 268 -9.13 -9.76 -5.75
C LYS A 268 -7.96 -10.29 -6.61
N PRO A 269 -7.11 -11.18 -6.09
CA PRO A 269 -5.89 -11.59 -6.77
C PRO A 269 -6.19 -12.33 -8.09
N PRO A 270 -5.47 -12.05 -9.18
CA PRO A 270 -5.49 -12.88 -10.37
C PRO A 270 -4.60 -14.11 -10.22
N VAL A 271 -5.09 -15.26 -10.68
CA VAL A 271 -4.38 -16.52 -10.84
C VAL A 271 -4.34 -16.83 -12.32
N ILE A 272 -3.17 -16.61 -12.93
CA ILE A 272 -2.97 -16.77 -14.38
C ILE A 272 -2.37 -18.16 -14.64
N VAL A 273 -3.02 -18.95 -15.48
CA VAL A 273 -2.58 -20.31 -15.84
C VAL A 273 -2.37 -20.41 -17.34
N PHE A 274 -1.12 -20.62 -17.74
CA PHE A 274 -0.74 -20.83 -19.14
C PHE A 274 -0.91 -22.30 -19.56
N GLU A 275 -0.95 -22.54 -20.87
CA GLU A 275 -1.11 -23.87 -21.47
C GLU A 275 0.01 -24.86 -21.07
N ASP A 276 1.20 -24.36 -20.74
CA ASP A 276 2.37 -25.14 -20.36
C ASP A 276 2.55 -25.29 -18.84
N ALA A 277 1.58 -24.85 -18.04
CA ALA A 277 1.63 -24.99 -16.60
C ALA A 277 1.50 -26.46 -16.17
N ASP A 278 2.08 -26.81 -15.02
CA ASP A 278 1.65 -27.99 -14.26
C ASP A 278 0.20 -27.78 -13.80
N LEU A 279 -0.74 -28.38 -14.53
CA LEU A 279 -2.17 -28.20 -14.30
C LEU A 279 -2.62 -28.73 -12.94
N ASP A 280 -2.03 -29.82 -12.44
CA ASP A 280 -2.43 -30.40 -11.17
C ASP A 280 -1.97 -29.50 -10.01
N ALA A 281 -0.72 -29.01 -10.07
CA ALA A 281 -0.23 -28.04 -9.09
C ALA A 281 -1.00 -26.70 -9.16
N ALA A 282 -1.32 -26.23 -10.35
CA ALA A 282 -2.10 -25.01 -10.55
C ALA A 282 -3.56 -25.14 -10.07
N VAL A 283 -4.17 -26.32 -10.18
CA VAL A 283 -5.49 -26.62 -9.60
C VAL A 283 -5.45 -26.54 -8.07
N GLU A 284 -4.45 -27.18 -7.42
CA GLU A 284 -4.29 -27.05 -5.97
C GLU A 284 -4.06 -25.58 -5.57
N GLY A 285 -3.27 -24.84 -6.36
CA GLY A 285 -3.05 -23.41 -6.15
C GLY A 285 -4.33 -22.57 -6.25
N ALA A 286 -5.20 -22.87 -7.22
CA ALA A 286 -6.50 -22.19 -7.36
C ALA A 286 -7.43 -22.50 -6.18
N VAL A 287 -7.47 -23.75 -5.73
CA VAL A 287 -8.23 -24.17 -4.54
C VAL A 287 -7.69 -23.49 -3.29
N GLU A 288 -6.37 -23.38 -3.16
CA GLU A 288 -5.74 -22.68 -2.04
C GLU A 288 -6.09 -21.19 -2.05
N ALA A 289 -6.09 -20.54 -3.22
CA ALA A 289 -6.49 -19.14 -3.37
C ALA A 289 -7.99 -18.91 -3.08
N MET A 290 -8.84 -19.93 -3.27
CA MET A 290 -10.26 -19.90 -2.91
C MET A 290 -10.48 -20.03 -1.40
N CYS A 291 -9.78 -20.96 -0.76
CA CYS A 291 -10.04 -21.34 0.63
C CYS A 291 -9.28 -20.46 1.63
N SER A 292 -8.12 -19.93 1.24
CA SER A 292 -7.27 -19.11 2.09
C SER A 292 -7.93 -17.77 2.43
N ARG A 293 -7.79 -17.36 3.70
CA ARG A 293 -8.06 -16.02 4.21
C ARG A 293 -6.77 -15.21 4.40
N GLY A 294 -5.69 -15.63 3.72
CA GLY A 294 -4.35 -15.04 3.66
C GLY A 294 -4.29 -13.49 3.73
N PRO A 295 -3.13 -12.91 4.14
CA PRO A 295 -2.96 -11.45 4.28
C PRO A 295 -3.25 -10.63 3.01
N ALA A 296 -3.29 -11.31 1.85
CA ALA A 296 -3.61 -10.75 0.55
C ALA A 296 -4.78 -11.44 -0.17
N GLY A 297 -5.49 -12.34 0.52
CA GLY A 297 -6.49 -13.20 -0.05
C GLY A 297 -7.54 -13.52 0.99
N GLY A 298 -8.55 -12.66 1.08
CA GLY A 298 -9.83 -13.00 1.71
C GLY A 298 -11.01 -12.71 0.79
N ALA A 299 -10.75 -12.24 -0.44
CA ALA A 299 -11.73 -11.65 -1.37
C ALA A 299 -11.98 -12.54 -2.61
N GLY A 300 -11.92 -13.87 -2.47
CA GLY A 300 -11.96 -14.81 -3.59
C GLY A 300 -10.77 -14.61 -4.53
N ALA A 301 -10.77 -15.26 -5.70
CA ALA A 301 -9.73 -15.07 -6.71
C ALA A 301 -10.29 -15.06 -8.14
N ARG A 302 -9.58 -14.37 -9.05
CA ARG A 302 -9.88 -14.35 -10.49
C ARG A 302 -8.97 -15.34 -11.21
N LEU A 303 -9.54 -16.44 -11.66
CA LEU A 303 -8.85 -17.44 -12.45
C LEU A 303 -8.84 -17.01 -13.93
N ILE A 304 -7.65 -16.83 -14.49
CA ILE A 304 -7.43 -16.38 -15.87
C ILE A 304 -6.74 -17.52 -16.59
N LEU A 305 -7.50 -18.29 -17.39
CA LEU A 305 -7.05 -19.54 -18.00
C LEU A 305 -6.74 -19.36 -19.49
N GLN A 306 -5.66 -19.94 -19.98
CA GLN A 306 -5.42 -19.96 -21.40
C GLN A 306 -6.42 -20.90 -22.10
N GLU A 307 -7.01 -20.47 -23.22
CA GLU A 307 -8.13 -21.16 -23.89
C GLU A 307 -7.87 -22.65 -24.16
N GLY A 308 -6.63 -23.04 -24.50
CA GLY A 308 -6.28 -24.43 -24.80
C GLY A 308 -6.40 -25.40 -23.61
N ILE A 309 -6.26 -24.94 -22.37
CA ILE A 309 -6.34 -25.78 -21.16
C ILE A 309 -7.59 -25.54 -20.32
N ALA A 310 -8.40 -24.53 -20.64
CA ALA A 310 -9.50 -24.08 -19.79
C ALA A 310 -10.52 -25.19 -19.49
N GLY A 311 -10.88 -25.99 -20.49
CA GLY A 311 -11.83 -27.10 -20.34
C GLY A 311 -11.34 -28.19 -19.37
N ASP A 312 -10.13 -28.71 -19.60
CA ASP A 312 -9.52 -29.74 -18.75
C ASP A 312 -9.28 -29.22 -17.32
N PHE A 313 -8.75 -28.00 -17.20
CA PHE A 313 -8.51 -27.37 -15.90
C PHE A 313 -9.79 -27.26 -15.07
N LEU A 314 -10.90 -26.79 -15.67
CA LEU A 314 -12.17 -26.65 -14.95
C LEU A 314 -12.74 -28.01 -14.53
N VAL A 315 -12.54 -29.08 -15.30
CA VAL A 315 -12.96 -30.43 -14.91
C VAL A 315 -12.18 -30.90 -13.68
N ARG A 316 -10.85 -30.78 -13.70
CA ARG A 316 -9.99 -31.14 -12.56
C ARG A 316 -10.30 -30.30 -11.32
N LEU A 317 -10.49 -28.99 -11.50
CA LEU A 317 -10.85 -28.07 -10.42
C LEU A 317 -12.18 -28.46 -9.77
N LYS A 318 -13.23 -28.72 -10.56
CA LYS A 318 -14.55 -29.15 -10.04
C LYS A 318 -14.44 -30.47 -9.27
N ALA A 319 -13.68 -31.43 -9.78
CA ALA A 319 -13.44 -32.69 -9.08
C ALA A 319 -12.71 -32.48 -7.75
N ARG A 320 -11.68 -31.63 -7.74
CA ARG A 320 -10.93 -31.30 -6.53
C ARG A 320 -11.77 -30.54 -5.50
N MET A 321 -12.61 -29.61 -5.94
CA MET A 321 -13.56 -28.87 -5.11
C MET A 321 -14.59 -29.79 -4.45
N ALA A 322 -15.05 -30.83 -5.15
CA ALA A 322 -15.99 -31.81 -4.60
C ALA A 322 -15.42 -32.62 -3.43
N GLY A 323 -14.09 -32.71 -3.32
CA GLY A 323 -13.41 -33.36 -2.19
C GLY A 323 -13.16 -32.47 -0.98
N LEU A 324 -13.50 -31.17 -1.02
CA LEU A 324 -13.28 -30.24 0.09
C LEU A 324 -14.25 -30.50 1.23
N ARG A 325 -13.72 -30.54 2.45
CA ARG A 325 -14.50 -30.78 3.66
C ARG A 325 -14.95 -29.45 4.27
N LEU A 326 -16.25 -29.21 4.24
CA LEU A 326 -16.89 -28.09 4.93
C LEU A 326 -17.44 -28.57 6.27
N GLY A 327 -17.13 -27.88 7.37
CA GLY A 327 -17.59 -28.32 8.68
C GLY A 327 -17.06 -27.52 9.85
N ASP A 328 -17.01 -28.15 11.03
CA ASP A 328 -16.49 -27.55 12.25
C ASP A 328 -15.06 -27.03 12.05
N PRO A 329 -14.82 -25.72 12.17
CA PRO A 329 -13.50 -25.13 12.01
C PRO A 329 -12.43 -25.71 12.95
N LEU A 330 -12.81 -26.28 14.11
CA LEU A 330 -11.87 -26.92 15.03
C LEU A 330 -11.44 -28.32 14.58
N ASP A 331 -12.15 -28.95 13.64
CA ASP A 331 -11.72 -30.22 13.07
C ASP A 331 -10.51 -30.00 12.16
N ARG A 332 -9.42 -30.72 12.42
CA ARG A 332 -8.21 -30.68 11.60
C ARG A 332 -8.45 -31.17 10.16
N GLY A 333 -9.52 -31.94 9.94
CA GLY A 333 -9.95 -32.39 8.63
C GLY A 333 -10.79 -31.39 7.86
N THR A 334 -11.18 -30.24 8.43
CA THR A 334 -11.98 -29.21 7.75
C THR A 334 -11.10 -28.36 6.85
N ASP A 335 -11.50 -28.23 5.57
CA ASP A 335 -10.88 -27.33 4.60
C ASP A 335 -11.59 -25.96 4.56
N ILE A 336 -12.91 -25.93 4.79
CA ILE A 336 -13.75 -24.72 4.70
C ILE A 336 -14.52 -24.53 6.00
N GLY A 337 -14.20 -23.44 6.69
CA GLY A 337 -14.86 -23.03 7.93
C GLY A 337 -16.06 -22.10 7.71
N ALA A 338 -16.53 -21.48 8.80
CA ALA A 338 -17.63 -20.52 8.77
C ALA A 338 -17.14 -19.11 8.39
N LEU A 339 -17.92 -18.38 7.59
CA LEU A 339 -17.77 -16.93 7.36
C LEU A 339 -17.96 -16.14 8.66
N ILE A 340 -17.61 -14.85 8.69
CA ILE A 340 -17.54 -14.12 9.96
C ILE A 340 -18.90 -13.93 10.64
N ASP A 341 -19.97 -13.83 9.84
CA ASP A 341 -21.35 -13.78 10.30
C ASP A 341 -22.33 -14.10 9.17
N GLU A 342 -23.60 -14.24 9.53
CA GLU A 342 -24.69 -14.52 8.58
C GLU A 342 -24.87 -13.39 7.56
N GLY A 343 -24.58 -12.14 7.93
CA GLY A 343 -24.65 -11.00 7.02
C GLY A 343 -23.63 -11.10 5.88
N GLN A 344 -22.40 -11.52 6.18
CA GLN A 344 -21.39 -11.81 5.17
C GLN A 344 -21.80 -12.99 4.28
N ARG A 345 -22.35 -14.07 4.86
CA ARG A 345 -22.86 -15.22 4.10
C ARG A 345 -23.92 -14.79 3.09
N ASP A 346 -24.91 -14.03 3.54
CA ASP A 346 -26.03 -13.61 2.70
C ASP A 346 -25.57 -12.63 1.61
N HIS A 347 -24.59 -11.77 1.91
CA HIS A 347 -23.98 -10.88 0.93
C HIS A 347 -23.21 -11.64 -0.17
N VAL A 348 -22.42 -12.65 0.20
CA VAL A 348 -21.70 -13.50 -0.76
C VAL A 348 -22.69 -14.26 -1.65
N ALA A 349 -23.72 -14.86 -1.05
CA ALA A 349 -24.75 -15.59 -1.79
C ALA A 349 -25.46 -14.72 -2.82
N ALA A 350 -25.76 -13.46 -2.48
CA ALA A 350 -26.36 -12.49 -3.40
C ALA A 350 -25.44 -12.18 -4.60
N LEU A 351 -24.15 -11.92 -4.35
CA LEU A 351 -23.18 -11.66 -5.43
C LEU A 351 -23.00 -12.88 -6.36
N VAL A 352 -22.96 -14.08 -5.79
CA VAL A 352 -22.88 -15.33 -6.56
C VAL A 352 -24.11 -15.52 -7.44
N ALA A 353 -25.31 -15.29 -6.90
CA ALA A 353 -26.56 -15.43 -7.65
C ALA A 353 -26.62 -14.46 -8.85
N GLU A 354 -26.11 -13.23 -8.70
CA GLU A 354 -25.98 -12.29 -9.81
C GLU A 354 -25.01 -12.81 -10.88
N GLY A 355 -23.80 -13.25 -10.50
CA GLY A 355 -22.82 -13.76 -11.45
C GLY A 355 -23.23 -15.06 -12.15
N ALA A 356 -24.03 -15.90 -11.50
CA ALA A 356 -24.57 -17.13 -12.08
C ALA A 356 -25.57 -16.87 -13.22
N ALA A 357 -26.09 -15.65 -13.36
CA ALA A 357 -26.90 -15.27 -14.52
C ALA A 357 -26.05 -15.01 -15.79
N GLU A 358 -24.74 -14.77 -15.63
CA GLU A 358 -23.80 -14.42 -16.69
C GLU A 358 -22.81 -15.56 -17.03
N GLY A 359 -22.69 -16.57 -16.17
CA GLY A 359 -21.73 -17.67 -16.32
C GLY A 359 -22.19 -18.96 -15.65
N ASP A 360 -21.35 -19.98 -15.73
CA ASP A 360 -21.66 -21.33 -15.25
C ASP A 360 -21.31 -21.48 -13.76
N LEU A 361 -22.34 -21.65 -12.93
CA LEU A 361 -22.22 -21.90 -11.50
C LEU A 361 -21.93 -23.38 -11.21
N PHE A 362 -20.90 -23.64 -10.41
CA PHE A 362 -20.64 -24.93 -9.80
C PHE A 362 -20.45 -24.79 -8.28
N GLN A 363 -21.17 -25.63 -7.54
CA GLN A 363 -21.02 -25.85 -6.11
C GLN A 363 -21.07 -27.37 -5.87
N PRO A 364 -20.21 -27.94 -5.03
CA PRO A 364 -20.32 -29.35 -4.65
C PRO A 364 -21.67 -29.68 -4.00
N ASP A 365 -22.18 -30.87 -4.29
CA ASP A 365 -23.35 -31.41 -3.61
C ASP A 365 -23.00 -31.70 -2.14
N GLY A 366 -23.82 -31.22 -1.20
CA GLY A 366 -23.60 -31.44 0.22
C GLY A 366 -24.54 -30.63 1.10
N ALA A 367 -24.89 -31.18 2.27
CA ALA A 367 -25.67 -30.45 3.26
C ALA A 367 -24.75 -29.46 3.99
N LEU A 368 -25.14 -28.18 4.02
CA LEU A 368 -24.52 -27.19 4.89
C LEU A 368 -24.95 -27.45 6.35
N PRO A 369 -24.07 -27.18 7.34
CA PRO A 369 -24.47 -27.21 8.74
C PRO A 369 -25.70 -26.34 9.00
N GLY A 370 -26.68 -26.85 9.76
CA GLY A 370 -27.95 -26.18 10.01
C GLY A 370 -27.87 -24.93 10.91
N ARG A 371 -26.68 -24.60 11.43
CA ARG A 371 -26.39 -23.41 12.23
C ARG A 371 -25.02 -22.86 11.82
N GLY A 372 -24.83 -21.55 12.04
CA GLY A 372 -23.59 -20.85 11.72
C GLY A 372 -23.57 -20.26 10.30
N ALA A 373 -22.51 -19.50 10.03
CA ALA A 373 -22.35 -18.72 8.80
C ALA A 373 -21.60 -19.50 7.70
N PHE A 374 -22.09 -20.66 7.29
CA PHE A 374 -21.42 -21.48 6.27
C PHE A 374 -21.83 -21.11 4.85
N HIS A 375 -20.88 -21.12 3.92
CA HIS A 375 -21.11 -20.94 2.48
C HIS A 375 -20.32 -22.01 1.70
N PRO A 376 -20.91 -22.69 0.71
CA PRO A 376 -20.22 -23.73 -0.04
C PRO A 376 -19.09 -23.14 -0.92
N PRO A 377 -18.02 -23.92 -1.19
CA PRO A 377 -17.05 -23.54 -2.20
C PRO A 377 -17.74 -23.37 -3.55
N THR A 378 -17.46 -22.26 -4.21
CA THR A 378 -18.21 -21.82 -5.38
C THR A 378 -17.27 -21.45 -6.51
N LEU A 379 -17.55 -21.95 -7.71
CA LEU A 379 -16.91 -21.55 -8.95
C LEU A 379 -17.96 -20.98 -9.89
N VAL A 380 -17.74 -19.76 -10.40
CA VAL A 380 -18.51 -19.20 -11.50
C VAL A 380 -17.59 -19.01 -12.70
N SER A 381 -17.72 -19.87 -13.70
CA SER A 381 -16.85 -19.89 -14.88
C SER A 381 -17.48 -19.21 -16.10
N GLY A 382 -16.64 -18.79 -17.05
CA GLY A 382 -17.11 -18.23 -18.32
C GLY A 382 -17.56 -16.77 -18.23
N LEU A 383 -17.10 -16.04 -17.23
CA LEU A 383 -17.45 -14.63 -17.05
C LEU A 383 -16.60 -13.73 -17.96
N ALA A 384 -17.21 -12.69 -18.51
CA ALA A 384 -16.48 -11.59 -19.13
C ALA A 384 -15.75 -10.75 -18.06
N SER A 385 -14.61 -10.14 -18.40
CA SER A 385 -13.83 -9.33 -17.44
C SER A 385 -14.61 -8.17 -16.81
N ALA A 386 -15.58 -7.63 -17.55
CA ALA A 386 -16.47 -6.55 -17.12
C ALA A 386 -17.61 -7.01 -16.18
N SER A 387 -17.78 -8.31 -15.94
CA SER A 387 -18.80 -8.83 -15.03
C SER A 387 -18.61 -8.24 -13.62
N ARG A 388 -19.72 -7.92 -12.95
CA ARG A 388 -19.67 -7.40 -11.58
C ARG A 388 -18.97 -8.37 -10.64
N LEU A 389 -19.17 -9.68 -10.81
CA LEU A 389 -18.53 -10.70 -9.96
C LEU A 389 -17.03 -10.85 -10.25
N MET A 390 -16.57 -10.52 -11.46
CA MET A 390 -15.14 -10.41 -11.78
C MET A 390 -14.50 -9.21 -11.04
N GLN A 391 -15.20 -8.09 -10.93
CA GLN A 391 -14.66 -6.84 -10.39
C GLN A 391 -14.88 -6.65 -8.87
N ALA A 392 -15.94 -7.23 -8.30
CA ALA A 392 -16.27 -7.08 -6.89
C ALA A 392 -15.39 -7.93 -5.97
N GLU A 393 -15.03 -7.37 -4.82
CA GLU A 393 -14.40 -8.11 -3.70
C GLU A 393 -15.43 -9.06 -3.09
N VAL A 394 -15.14 -10.37 -3.08
CA VAL A 394 -16.06 -11.40 -2.56
C VAL A 394 -15.44 -12.08 -1.37
N PHE A 395 -15.88 -11.73 -0.15
CA PHE A 395 -15.26 -12.26 1.06
C PHE A 395 -15.83 -13.62 1.46
N GLY A 396 -15.43 -14.68 0.73
CA GLY A 396 -15.84 -16.06 0.93
C GLY A 396 -15.16 -17.01 -0.07
N PRO A 397 -15.44 -18.32 -0.01
CA PRO A 397 -14.79 -19.33 -0.85
C PRO A 397 -15.34 -19.33 -2.29
N VAL A 398 -15.08 -18.24 -3.03
CA VAL A 398 -15.61 -18.02 -4.38
C VAL A 398 -14.48 -17.78 -5.39
N LEU A 399 -14.40 -18.63 -6.40
CA LEU A 399 -13.61 -18.44 -7.61
C LEU A 399 -14.48 -17.95 -8.75
N VAL A 400 -13.92 -17.04 -9.54
CA VAL A 400 -14.47 -16.64 -10.83
C VAL A 400 -13.47 -16.92 -11.92
N SER A 401 -13.91 -17.33 -13.11
CA SER A 401 -12.99 -17.58 -14.21
C SER A 401 -13.34 -16.90 -15.52
N THR A 402 -12.29 -16.47 -16.22
CA THR A 402 -12.30 -15.98 -17.62
C THR A 402 -11.17 -16.67 -18.38
N THR A 403 -11.21 -16.59 -19.72
CA THR A 403 -10.14 -17.12 -20.59
C THR A 403 -9.31 -16.02 -21.24
N PHE A 404 -8.16 -16.39 -21.79
CA PHE A 404 -7.30 -15.55 -22.63
C PHE A 404 -6.60 -16.38 -23.71
N ARG A 405 -6.10 -15.72 -24.76
CA ARG A 405 -5.40 -16.32 -25.90
C ARG A 405 -3.91 -16.06 -25.90
N THR A 406 -3.49 -14.88 -25.48
CA THR A 406 -2.08 -14.45 -25.55
C THR A 406 -1.55 -13.98 -24.21
N PRO A 407 -0.24 -14.08 -23.94
CA PRO A 407 0.35 -13.55 -22.71
C PRO A 407 0.07 -12.05 -22.47
N THR A 408 0.01 -11.25 -23.55
CA THR A 408 -0.34 -9.83 -23.44
C THR A 408 -1.79 -9.62 -23.00
N GLU A 409 -2.72 -10.43 -23.50
CA GLU A 409 -4.12 -10.41 -23.06
C GLU A 409 -4.25 -10.85 -21.60
N ALA A 410 -3.50 -11.87 -21.16
CA ALA A 410 -3.48 -12.29 -19.76
C ALA A 410 -3.07 -11.14 -18.81
N VAL A 411 -2.02 -10.40 -19.19
CA VAL A 411 -1.58 -9.20 -18.45
C VAL A 411 -2.66 -8.12 -18.44
N GLN A 412 -3.33 -7.87 -19.56
CA GLN A 412 -4.41 -6.89 -19.64
C GLN A 412 -5.57 -7.27 -18.70
N LEU A 413 -6.03 -8.52 -18.74
CA LEU A 413 -7.12 -9.02 -17.89
C LEU A 413 -6.74 -9.02 -16.40
N ALA A 414 -5.50 -9.38 -16.06
CA ALA A 414 -5.02 -9.37 -14.69
C ALA A 414 -4.97 -7.94 -14.12
N ASN A 415 -4.51 -6.98 -14.93
CA ASN A 415 -4.40 -5.57 -14.58
C ASN A 415 -5.72 -4.80 -14.69
N ASP A 416 -6.76 -5.38 -15.31
CA ASP A 416 -8.14 -4.85 -15.33
C ASP A 416 -8.82 -5.06 -13.96
N ALA A 417 -8.21 -4.46 -12.94
CA ALA A 417 -8.63 -4.46 -11.55
C ALA A 417 -8.37 -3.09 -10.95
N ARG A 418 -9.25 -2.65 -10.03
CA ARG A 418 -9.08 -1.34 -9.38
C ARG A 418 -7.85 -1.28 -8.48
N HIS A 419 -7.48 -2.41 -7.88
CA HIS A 419 -6.37 -2.54 -6.93
C HIS A 419 -5.63 -3.85 -7.18
N GLY A 420 -4.33 -3.89 -6.88
CA GLY A 420 -3.50 -5.08 -7.04
C GLY A 420 -2.52 -5.23 -5.89
N GLN A 421 -2.77 -6.22 -5.03
CA GLN A 421 -1.82 -6.61 -3.98
C GLN A 421 -0.95 -7.78 -4.43
N VAL A 422 -1.58 -8.88 -4.81
CA VAL A 422 -0.93 -10.16 -5.11
C VAL A 422 -1.44 -10.71 -6.42
N ALA A 423 -0.55 -11.32 -7.19
CA ALA A 423 -0.87 -12.11 -8.37
C ALA A 423 -0.10 -13.43 -8.38
N SER A 424 -0.64 -14.44 -9.05
CA SER A 424 0.03 -15.72 -9.29
C SER A 424 0.13 -16.01 -10.77
N VAL A 425 1.28 -16.51 -11.21
CA VAL A 425 1.56 -16.92 -12.58
C VAL A 425 2.01 -18.37 -12.57
N TRP A 426 1.33 -19.20 -13.36
CA TRP A 426 1.63 -20.63 -13.51
C TRP A 426 2.07 -20.94 -14.94
N SER A 427 3.33 -21.37 -15.09
CA SER A 427 3.96 -21.77 -16.36
C SER A 427 5.26 -22.52 -16.04
N GLU A 428 5.54 -23.62 -16.77
CA GLU A 428 6.83 -24.31 -16.67
C GLU A 428 7.92 -23.63 -17.52
N THR A 429 7.55 -22.72 -18.42
CA THR A 429 8.48 -21.92 -19.21
C THR A 429 8.96 -20.70 -18.42
N ILE A 430 10.21 -20.77 -17.94
CA ILE A 430 10.85 -19.69 -17.16
C ILE A 430 10.82 -18.33 -17.86
N THR A 431 11.05 -18.27 -19.17
CA THR A 431 11.09 -17.02 -19.93
C THR A 431 9.72 -16.35 -19.98
N LEU A 432 8.65 -17.14 -20.11
CA LEU A 432 7.28 -16.64 -20.11
C LEU A 432 6.89 -16.09 -18.74
N ALA A 433 7.15 -16.85 -17.68
CA ALA A 433 6.82 -16.43 -16.32
C ALA A 433 7.58 -15.16 -15.90
N LEU A 434 8.88 -15.06 -16.26
CA LEU A 434 9.70 -13.87 -15.97
C LEU A 434 9.40 -12.67 -16.88
N ASP A 435 8.82 -12.86 -18.07
CA ASP A 435 8.30 -11.75 -18.89
C ASP A 435 7.00 -11.19 -18.31
N VAL A 436 6.09 -12.08 -17.90
CA VAL A 436 4.76 -11.71 -17.42
C VAL A 436 4.82 -11.08 -16.03
N ALA A 437 5.59 -11.65 -15.10
CA ALA A 437 5.58 -11.21 -13.70
C ALA A 437 5.89 -9.71 -13.49
N PRO A 438 6.89 -9.09 -14.16
CA PRO A 438 7.15 -7.65 -14.08
C PRO A 438 6.09 -6.78 -14.76
N ARG A 439 5.14 -7.33 -15.52
CA ARG A 439 4.08 -6.58 -16.21
C ARG A 439 2.77 -6.55 -15.42
N LEU A 440 2.65 -7.36 -14.37
CA LEU A 440 1.47 -7.39 -13.50
C LEU A 440 1.46 -6.22 -12.52
N ALA A 441 0.35 -5.51 -12.44
CA ALA A 441 0.11 -4.41 -11.52
C ALA A 441 -0.19 -4.93 -10.11
N ALA A 442 0.77 -5.64 -9.51
CA ALA A 442 0.70 -6.19 -8.16
C ALA A 442 1.99 -5.88 -7.37
N GLY A 443 1.85 -5.74 -6.06
CA GLY A 443 2.99 -5.56 -5.14
C GLY A 443 3.78 -6.85 -4.91
N VAL A 444 3.12 -8.01 -4.96
CA VAL A 444 3.77 -9.33 -4.91
C VAL A 444 3.29 -10.20 -6.06
N VAL A 445 4.22 -10.85 -6.76
CA VAL A 445 3.91 -11.82 -7.81
C VAL A 445 4.52 -13.16 -7.45
N ARG A 446 3.73 -14.22 -7.49
CA ARG A 446 4.15 -15.59 -7.20
C ARG A 446 4.28 -16.38 -8.49
N MET A 447 5.43 -17.00 -8.72
CA MET A 447 5.64 -17.94 -9.81
C MET A 447 5.46 -19.37 -9.30
N ASN A 448 4.55 -20.12 -9.93
CA ASN A 448 4.23 -21.51 -9.62
C ASN A 448 3.96 -21.76 -8.12
N GLY A 449 3.16 -20.90 -7.49
CA GLY A 449 2.77 -21.05 -6.08
C GLY A 449 1.66 -20.10 -5.64
N ALA A 450 0.79 -20.55 -4.74
CA ALA A 450 -0.42 -19.81 -4.38
C ALA A 450 -0.38 -19.04 -3.05
N ASN A 451 0.38 -19.46 -2.01
CA ASN A 451 0.42 -18.77 -0.69
C ASN A 451 1.79 -18.72 0.00
N LEU A 452 2.82 -18.41 -0.75
CA LEU A 452 4.11 -18.09 -0.15
C LEU A 452 4.04 -16.70 0.51
N VAL A 453 4.03 -16.67 1.85
CA VAL A 453 4.14 -15.44 2.65
C VAL A 453 5.39 -15.55 3.51
N ASP A 454 6.33 -14.63 3.32
CA ASP A 454 7.54 -14.56 4.13
C ASP A 454 7.60 -13.24 4.88
N ALA A 455 8.12 -13.30 6.11
CA ALA A 455 8.39 -12.12 6.93
C ALA A 455 9.37 -11.15 6.23
N ALA A 456 10.29 -11.66 5.39
CA ALA A 456 11.16 -10.83 4.56
C ALA A 456 10.42 -10.13 3.39
N GLY A 457 9.32 -10.74 2.89
CA GLY A 457 8.43 -10.16 1.89
C GLY A 457 7.48 -9.12 2.47
N VAL A 458 7.09 -9.27 3.74
CA VAL A 458 6.33 -8.28 4.52
C VAL A 458 7.29 -7.21 5.05
N GLY A 459 7.84 -6.44 4.11
CA GLY A 459 8.44 -5.13 4.35
C GLY A 459 9.66 -5.13 5.26
N GLY A 460 10.78 -5.69 4.78
CA GLY A 460 12.11 -5.61 5.42
C GLY A 460 12.55 -4.18 5.80
N LEU A 461 13.61 -3.64 5.20
CA LEU A 461 13.99 -2.27 5.53
C LEU A 461 12.92 -1.25 5.08
N ASP A 462 12.29 -1.51 3.92
CA ASP A 462 11.26 -0.64 3.35
C ASP A 462 10.03 -0.50 4.26
N GLY A 463 9.52 -1.63 4.79
CA GLY A 463 8.35 -1.63 5.67
C GLY A 463 8.63 -0.96 7.02
N LEU A 464 9.85 -1.10 7.54
CA LEU A 464 10.28 -0.38 8.73
C LEU A 464 10.30 1.13 8.52
N THR A 465 10.70 1.60 7.33
CA THR A 465 10.81 3.03 7.05
C THR A 465 9.48 3.78 7.00
N ALA A 466 8.37 3.08 6.75
CA ALA A 466 7.02 3.64 6.88
C ALA A 466 6.70 4.10 8.31
N TYR A 467 7.43 3.59 9.31
CA TYR A 467 7.29 3.91 10.73
C TYR A 467 8.40 4.83 11.27
N LEU A 468 9.19 5.42 10.38
CA LEU A 468 10.30 6.30 10.70
C LEU A 468 10.17 7.65 9.99
N ARG A 469 10.90 8.64 10.48
CA ARG A 469 11.13 9.92 9.81
C ARG A 469 12.60 10.33 9.97
N PRO A 470 13.16 11.14 9.06
CA PRO A 470 14.51 11.66 9.23
C PRO A 470 14.64 12.51 10.52
N GLU A 471 15.73 12.29 11.25
CA GLU A 471 16.19 13.07 12.40
C GLU A 471 16.60 14.47 11.95
N GLY A 472 16.40 15.49 12.79
CA GLY A 472 16.77 16.87 12.45
C GLY A 472 15.87 17.58 11.45
N ARG A 473 14.84 16.92 10.89
CA ARG A 473 13.70 17.60 10.24
C ARG A 473 12.86 18.34 11.29
N GLY A 474 13.38 19.47 11.78
CA GLY A 474 12.53 20.50 12.35
C GLY A 474 11.43 20.82 11.35
N ARG A 475 10.22 21.13 11.81
CA ARG A 475 9.17 21.55 10.88
C ARG A 475 9.67 22.79 10.15
N GLY A 476 10.02 22.66 8.86
CA GLY A 476 10.57 23.74 8.04
C GLY A 476 9.78 25.04 8.21
N LYS A 477 10.44 26.19 8.03
CA LYS A 477 9.79 27.50 8.17
C LYS A 477 8.55 27.54 7.27
N ARG A 478 7.45 28.10 7.78
CA ARG A 478 6.26 28.32 6.94
C ARG A 478 6.65 29.28 5.82
N LEU A 479 6.36 28.87 4.60
CA LEU A 479 6.59 29.68 3.41
C LEU A 479 5.51 30.76 3.31
N LYS A 480 5.85 31.86 2.65
CA LYS A 480 4.89 32.92 2.34
C LYS A 480 4.31 32.62 0.97
N PRO A 481 2.98 32.51 0.82
CA PRO A 481 2.35 32.35 -0.49
C PRO A 481 2.74 33.48 -1.44
N PRO A 482 2.76 33.23 -2.77
CA PRO A 482 2.99 34.28 -3.74
C PRO A 482 1.89 35.34 -3.63
N ALA A 483 2.22 36.56 -4.03
CA ALA A 483 1.20 37.60 -4.14
C ALA A 483 0.15 37.18 -5.18
N PRO A 484 -1.15 37.49 -4.96
CA PRO A 484 -2.18 37.13 -5.92
C PRO A 484 -1.88 37.77 -7.28
N PRO A 485 -2.19 37.06 -8.38
CA PRO A 485 -1.93 37.57 -9.72
C PRO A 485 -2.70 38.87 -9.98
N ARG A 486 -2.06 39.84 -10.62
CA ARG A 486 -2.73 41.03 -11.20
C ARG A 486 -3.48 40.58 -12.47
N GLN A 487 -4.57 41.28 -12.85
CA GLN A 487 -5.39 40.94 -14.03
C GLN A 487 -4.52 40.76 -15.28
N GLY A 488 -4.85 39.73 -16.09
CA GLY A 488 -4.04 39.26 -17.21
C GLY A 488 -4.19 40.10 -18.49
N ASP A 489 -3.14 40.05 -19.31
CA ASP A 489 -3.08 40.62 -20.66
C ASP A 489 -3.47 39.54 -21.72
N PRO A 490 -3.83 39.93 -22.96
CA PRO A 490 -4.10 38.98 -24.05
C PRO A 490 -2.88 38.11 -24.43
N LEU A 491 -3.13 36.85 -24.84
CA LEU A 491 -2.12 35.79 -25.08
C LEU A 491 -1.04 36.10 -26.13
N ALA A 492 -1.23 37.10 -27.00
CA ALA A 492 -0.44 37.29 -28.23
C ALA A 492 1.09 37.45 -28.04
N ARG A 493 1.57 37.64 -26.80
CA ARG A 493 3.00 37.75 -26.44
C ARG A 493 3.43 36.81 -25.30
N ALA A 494 2.63 35.81 -24.96
CA ALA A 494 2.89 34.94 -23.83
C ALA A 494 3.68 33.68 -24.20
N GLU A 495 4.59 33.29 -23.31
CA GLU A 495 5.22 31.98 -23.34
C GLU A 495 4.17 30.88 -23.26
N ARG A 496 4.38 29.86 -24.09
CA ARG A 496 3.48 28.72 -24.26
C ARG A 496 3.77 27.64 -23.21
N LEU A 497 2.78 26.77 -22.99
CA LEU A 497 2.93 25.56 -22.19
C LEU A 497 3.82 24.55 -22.93
N TRP A 498 4.46 23.65 -22.20
CA TRP A 498 5.24 22.55 -22.79
C TRP A 498 4.49 21.23 -22.61
N ILE A 499 3.89 20.70 -23.67
CA ILE A 499 3.06 19.48 -23.60
C ILE A 499 3.45 18.56 -24.75
N GLY A 500 3.73 17.29 -24.44
CA GLY A 500 4.03 16.29 -25.48
C GLY A 500 5.29 16.60 -26.30
N GLY A 501 6.27 17.30 -25.71
CA GLY A 501 7.50 17.72 -26.40
C GLY A 501 7.33 18.92 -27.34
N LYS A 502 6.26 19.71 -27.19
CA LYS A 502 5.96 20.87 -28.04
C LYS A 502 5.44 22.05 -27.23
N ARG A 503 5.61 23.26 -27.77
CA ARG A 503 5.04 24.50 -27.23
C ARG A 503 3.58 24.68 -27.65
N VAL A 504 2.66 24.63 -26.69
CA VAL A 504 1.20 24.68 -26.90
C VAL A 504 0.60 25.92 -26.22
N PRO A 505 -0.27 26.70 -26.89
CA PRO A 505 -0.97 27.81 -26.23
C PRO A 505 -1.91 27.27 -25.13
N PRO A 506 -2.10 27.98 -24.00
CA PRO A 506 -3.05 27.59 -22.98
C PRO A 506 -4.48 27.60 -23.52
N SER A 507 -5.24 26.55 -23.22
CA SER A 507 -6.64 26.37 -23.61
C SER A 507 -7.54 27.57 -23.28
N GLY A 508 -7.36 28.16 -22.09
CA GLY A 508 -8.16 29.29 -21.62
C GLY A 508 -7.85 30.64 -22.29
N GLY A 509 -6.81 30.72 -23.13
CA GLY A 509 -6.43 31.95 -23.84
C GLY A 509 -5.93 33.09 -22.94
N GLN A 510 -5.68 32.81 -21.65
CA GLN A 510 -5.23 33.81 -20.68
C GLN A 510 -3.71 33.76 -20.49
N ALA A 511 -3.13 34.94 -20.25
CA ALA A 511 -1.72 35.09 -19.90
C ALA A 511 -1.56 36.02 -18.70
N ARG A 512 -0.41 35.91 -18.03
CA ARG A 512 -0.02 36.76 -16.91
C ARG A 512 1.33 37.39 -17.15
N ALA A 513 1.44 38.69 -16.92
CA ALA A 513 2.71 39.40 -16.87
C ALA A 513 3.54 38.97 -15.65
N ILE A 514 4.80 38.64 -15.88
CA ILE A 514 5.79 38.33 -14.85
C ILE A 514 6.61 39.58 -14.60
N HIS A 515 6.65 40.00 -13.33
CA HIS A 515 7.34 41.21 -12.91
C HIS A 515 8.62 40.87 -12.17
N GLY A 516 9.66 41.66 -12.40
CA GLY A 516 10.87 41.63 -11.60
C GLY A 516 10.73 42.38 -10.26
N PRO A 517 11.76 42.38 -9.41
CA PRO A 517 11.69 42.93 -8.07
C PRO A 517 11.46 44.45 -8.02
N ARG A 518 11.73 45.17 -9.13
CA ARG A 518 11.48 46.61 -9.26
C ARG A 518 10.16 46.92 -9.98
N GLY A 519 9.32 45.91 -10.20
CA GLY A 519 8.01 46.04 -10.84
C GLY A 519 8.03 46.04 -12.38
N GLN A 520 9.21 45.96 -13.00
CA GLN A 520 9.35 45.90 -14.46
C GLN A 520 8.77 44.59 -15.00
N VAL A 521 8.06 44.64 -16.13
CA VAL A 521 7.59 43.43 -16.83
C VAL A 521 8.77 42.76 -17.52
N ILE A 522 8.98 41.47 -17.24
CA ILE A 522 10.05 40.64 -17.81
C ILE A 522 9.54 39.85 -19.01
N GLY A 523 8.30 39.37 -18.92
CA GLY A 523 7.65 38.60 -19.96
C GLY A 523 6.23 38.21 -19.56
N HIS A 524 5.56 37.44 -20.39
CA HIS A 524 4.21 36.94 -20.14
C HIS A 524 4.21 35.42 -20.19
N VAL A 525 3.44 34.75 -19.34
CA VAL A 525 3.27 33.29 -19.37
C VAL A 525 1.81 32.92 -19.55
N GLY A 526 1.54 31.86 -20.31
CA GLY A 526 0.20 31.28 -20.40
C GLY A 526 -0.28 30.74 -19.05
N LEU A 527 -1.58 30.82 -18.81
CA LEU A 527 -2.21 30.25 -17.62
C LEU A 527 -2.92 28.95 -18.00
N ALA A 528 -2.37 27.83 -17.56
CA ALA A 528 -2.95 26.52 -17.76
C ALA A 528 -4.31 26.39 -17.04
N THR A 529 -5.20 25.62 -17.64
CA THR A 529 -6.51 25.25 -17.09
C THR A 529 -6.58 23.75 -16.79
N ARG A 530 -7.73 23.27 -16.32
CA ARG A 530 -8.00 21.83 -16.16
C ARG A 530 -7.87 21.07 -17.49
N GLU A 531 -8.23 21.67 -18.63
CA GLU A 531 -8.10 21.04 -19.95
C GLU A 531 -6.63 20.82 -20.33
N ASP A 532 -5.76 21.77 -20.00
CA ASP A 532 -4.32 21.63 -20.22
C ASP A 532 -3.71 20.54 -19.32
N VAL A 533 -4.22 20.39 -18.08
CA VAL A 533 -3.85 19.27 -17.20
C VAL A 533 -4.23 17.93 -17.84
N GLN A 534 -5.45 17.80 -18.37
CA GLN A 534 -5.88 16.57 -19.05
C GLN A 534 -5.01 16.26 -20.26
N ALA A 535 -4.70 17.26 -21.09
CA ALA A 535 -3.83 17.09 -22.25
C ALA A 535 -2.41 16.65 -21.86
N ALA A 536 -1.84 17.25 -20.81
CA ALA A 536 -0.52 16.88 -20.29
C ALA A 536 -0.50 15.48 -19.69
N VAL A 537 -1.53 15.10 -18.93
CA VAL A 537 -1.65 13.75 -18.37
C VAL A 537 -1.82 12.71 -19.48
N ALA A 538 -2.63 12.99 -20.50
CA ALA A 538 -2.77 12.09 -21.66
C ALA A 538 -1.43 11.90 -22.39
N ALA A 539 -0.65 12.97 -22.58
CA ALA A 539 0.69 12.88 -23.15
C ALA A 539 1.66 12.07 -22.26
N ALA A 540 1.63 12.30 -20.95
CA ALA A 540 2.44 11.56 -19.98
C ALA A 540 2.09 10.07 -19.94
N ARG A 541 0.80 9.73 -19.83
CA ARG A 541 0.31 8.35 -19.80
C ARG A 541 0.64 7.58 -21.08
N LYS A 542 0.65 8.26 -22.23
CA LYS A 542 1.08 7.67 -23.51
C LYS A 542 2.59 7.41 -23.55
N ALA A 543 3.40 8.31 -23.02
CA ALA A 543 4.86 8.22 -23.07
C ALA A 543 5.45 7.26 -22.01
N GLN A 544 4.82 7.21 -20.83
CA GLN A 544 5.38 6.56 -19.65
C GLN A 544 5.72 5.07 -19.84
N PRO A 545 4.88 4.21 -20.45
CA PRO A 545 5.22 2.80 -20.61
C PRO A 545 6.47 2.59 -21.47
N GLY A 546 6.64 3.37 -22.54
CA GLY A 546 7.82 3.30 -23.40
C GLY A 546 9.08 3.88 -22.76
N TRP A 547 8.93 4.86 -21.86
CA TRP A 547 10.03 5.42 -21.08
C TRP A 547 10.49 4.49 -19.96
N ALA A 548 9.55 3.83 -19.28
CA ALA A 548 9.83 2.88 -18.21
C ALA A 548 10.60 1.64 -18.68
N THR A 549 10.36 1.20 -19.92
CA THR A 549 11.04 0.04 -20.52
C THR A 549 12.39 0.37 -21.15
N GLN A 550 12.76 1.66 -21.27
CA GLN A 550 14.13 2.02 -21.63
C GLN A 550 15.09 1.44 -20.59
N ASP A 551 16.28 1.06 -21.04
CA ASP A 551 17.32 0.66 -20.09
C ASP A 551 17.75 1.84 -19.21
N ALA A 552 18.28 1.54 -18.03
CA ALA A 552 18.68 2.56 -17.07
C ALA A 552 19.80 3.48 -17.59
N GLN A 553 20.66 2.96 -18.47
CA GLN A 553 21.78 3.70 -19.05
C GLN A 553 21.28 4.71 -20.10
N ALA A 554 20.28 4.37 -20.90
CA ALA A 554 19.61 5.26 -21.83
C ALA A 554 18.94 6.41 -21.08
N ARG A 555 18.23 6.12 -19.97
CA ARG A 555 17.66 7.18 -19.12
C ARG A 555 18.75 8.08 -18.50
N ALA A 556 19.86 7.49 -18.06
CA ALA A 556 21.01 8.23 -17.55
C ALA A 556 21.62 9.13 -18.63
N GLN A 557 21.79 8.63 -19.86
CA GLN A 557 22.33 9.39 -20.97
C GLN A 557 21.45 10.60 -21.31
N VAL A 558 20.13 10.43 -21.34
CA VAL A 558 19.20 11.55 -21.55
C VAL A 558 19.34 12.60 -20.45
N LEU A 559 19.47 12.19 -19.18
CA LEU A 559 19.73 13.12 -18.07
C LEU A 559 21.06 13.87 -18.22
N CYS A 560 22.12 13.20 -18.66
CA CYS A 560 23.40 13.84 -18.98
C CYS A 560 23.26 14.85 -20.12
N THR A 561 22.56 14.49 -21.21
CA THR A 561 22.31 15.41 -22.33
C THR A 561 21.53 16.65 -21.88
N ILE A 562 20.54 16.50 -21.00
CA ILE A 562 19.81 17.64 -20.40
C ILE A 562 20.77 18.51 -19.56
N ALA A 563 21.67 17.89 -18.78
CA ALA A 563 22.64 18.61 -17.96
C ALA A 563 23.66 19.40 -18.82
N GLU A 564 24.14 18.80 -19.90
CA GLU A 564 25.05 19.42 -20.86
C GLU A 564 24.37 20.57 -21.62
N ALA A 565 23.14 20.38 -22.07
CA ALA A 565 22.35 21.43 -22.71
C ALA A 565 22.05 22.60 -21.75
N LEU A 566 21.76 22.33 -20.48
CA LEU A 566 21.61 23.37 -19.45
C LEU A 566 22.94 24.09 -19.19
N SER A 567 24.06 23.36 -19.17
CA SER A 567 25.40 23.91 -18.98
C SER A 567 25.78 24.86 -20.12
N ALA A 568 25.48 24.50 -21.37
CA ALA A 568 25.74 25.32 -22.55
C ALA A 568 24.99 26.66 -22.51
N ARG A 569 23.83 26.71 -21.83
CA ARG A 569 22.98 27.91 -21.69
C ARG A 569 23.04 28.52 -20.29
N ALA A 570 24.02 28.14 -19.47
CA ALA A 570 24.02 28.48 -18.06
C ALA A 570 24.04 29.99 -17.77
N SER A 571 24.76 30.78 -18.59
CA SER A 571 24.81 32.24 -18.46
C SER A 571 23.45 32.88 -18.74
N GLU A 572 22.79 32.47 -19.82
CA GLU A 572 21.48 32.96 -20.24
C GLU A 572 20.41 32.68 -19.18
N VAL A 573 20.34 31.44 -18.70
CA VAL A 573 19.36 31.03 -17.68
C VAL A 573 19.64 31.73 -16.35
N ALA A 574 20.91 31.90 -15.97
CA ALA A 574 21.28 32.63 -14.76
C ALA A 574 20.91 34.13 -14.85
N ASP A 575 21.07 34.75 -16.02
CA ASP A 575 20.66 36.15 -16.22
C ASP A 575 19.15 36.33 -16.14
N LEU A 576 18.37 35.39 -16.70
CA LEU A 576 16.92 35.38 -16.57
C LEU A 576 16.47 35.21 -15.11
N LEU A 577 17.05 34.23 -14.40
CA LEU A 577 16.78 34.01 -12.97
C LEU A 577 17.10 35.26 -12.13
N ARG A 578 18.25 35.90 -12.37
CA ARG A 578 18.63 37.15 -11.70
C ARG A 578 17.65 38.27 -11.99
N THR A 579 17.15 38.36 -13.22
CA THR A 579 16.18 39.38 -13.62
C THR A 579 14.84 39.19 -12.91
N MET A 580 14.37 37.95 -12.77
CA MET A 580 13.12 37.61 -12.06
C MET A 580 13.22 37.76 -10.55
N THR A 581 14.27 37.23 -9.94
CA THR A 581 14.37 37.10 -8.47
C THR A 581 15.09 38.28 -7.82
N GLY A 582 15.98 38.97 -8.55
CA GLY A 582 16.93 39.93 -7.99
C GLY A 582 18.00 39.31 -7.08
N ALA A 583 18.02 37.98 -6.94
CA ALA A 583 18.93 37.29 -6.04
C ALA A 583 20.34 37.17 -6.65
N PRO A 584 21.41 37.36 -5.85
CA PRO A 584 22.79 37.23 -6.33
C PRO A 584 23.19 35.78 -6.65
N GLY A 585 22.42 34.79 -6.20
CA GLY A 585 22.74 33.35 -6.29
C GLY A 585 22.35 32.65 -7.59
N ALA A 586 21.86 33.36 -8.61
CA ALA A 586 21.32 32.74 -9.84
C ALA A 586 22.31 31.80 -10.56
N LYS A 587 23.60 32.16 -10.64
CA LYS A 587 24.64 31.30 -11.24
C LYS A 587 24.87 30.02 -10.44
N ALA A 588 24.83 30.12 -9.11
CA ALA A 588 24.97 28.97 -8.24
C ALA A 588 23.75 28.05 -8.35
N GLU A 589 22.55 28.60 -8.53
CA GLU A 589 21.33 27.81 -8.72
C GLU A 589 21.40 26.97 -10.01
N VAL A 590 21.84 27.58 -11.11
CA VAL A 590 22.04 26.85 -12.37
C VAL A 590 23.10 25.76 -12.21
N ALA A 591 24.27 26.10 -11.65
CA ALA A 591 25.34 25.12 -11.41
C ALA A 591 24.86 23.93 -10.56
N GLN A 592 24.12 24.20 -9.47
CA GLN A 592 23.57 23.15 -8.62
C GLN A 592 22.50 22.32 -9.35
N SER A 593 21.74 22.93 -10.25
CA SER A 593 20.74 22.22 -11.08
C SER A 593 21.41 21.26 -12.06
N VAL A 594 22.51 21.67 -12.67
CA VAL A 594 23.35 20.80 -13.51
C VAL A 594 23.88 19.61 -12.70
N GLU A 595 24.47 19.89 -11.54
CA GLU A 595 25.00 18.84 -10.64
C GLU A 595 23.90 17.85 -10.21
N ARG A 596 22.68 18.35 -9.96
CA ARG A 596 21.53 17.52 -9.61
C ARG A 596 21.14 16.56 -10.74
N LEU A 597 21.18 17.02 -11.99
CA LEU A 597 20.93 16.16 -13.16
C LEU A 597 21.97 15.06 -13.28
N PHE A 598 23.26 15.40 -13.16
CA PHE A 598 24.34 14.40 -13.18
C PHE A 598 24.24 13.41 -12.02
N THR A 599 23.87 13.87 -10.83
CA THR A 599 23.68 13.00 -9.66
C THR A 599 22.57 11.97 -9.91
N TRP A 600 21.43 12.40 -10.47
CA TRP A 600 20.33 11.47 -10.77
C TRP A 600 20.59 10.62 -12.01
N ALA A 601 21.39 11.09 -12.97
CA ALA A 601 21.90 10.27 -14.06
C ALA A 601 22.75 9.11 -13.52
N ALA A 602 23.68 9.41 -12.60
CA ALA A 602 24.48 8.39 -11.94
C ALA A 602 23.60 7.40 -11.15
N ARG A 603 22.60 7.91 -10.40
CA ARG A 603 21.69 7.07 -9.63
C ARG A 603 20.80 6.16 -10.48
N ALA A 604 20.41 6.60 -11.68
CA ALA A 604 19.60 5.80 -12.59
C ALA A 604 20.26 4.44 -12.87
N GLY A 605 21.58 4.42 -13.12
CA GLY A 605 22.34 3.21 -13.40
C GLY A 605 22.73 2.37 -12.17
N THR A 606 22.67 2.91 -10.95
CA THR A 606 23.12 2.23 -9.73
C THR A 606 22.01 1.67 -8.86
N GLN A 607 20.75 1.93 -9.21
CA GLN A 607 19.61 1.49 -8.41
C GLN A 607 19.36 -0.01 -8.61
N ALA A 608 19.80 -0.82 -7.65
CA ALA A 608 19.57 -2.26 -7.63
C ALA A 608 18.29 -2.62 -6.85
N GLY A 609 17.61 -3.67 -7.30
CA GLY A 609 16.66 -4.40 -6.46
C GLY A 609 17.39 -5.26 -5.42
N GLU A 610 16.64 -5.82 -4.48
CA GLU A 610 17.18 -6.71 -3.45
C GLU A 610 16.77 -8.15 -3.71
N ILE A 611 17.71 -9.08 -3.56
CA ILE A 611 17.39 -10.51 -3.46
C ILE A 611 17.26 -10.82 -1.97
N ARG A 612 16.05 -11.19 -1.55
CA ARG A 612 15.75 -11.58 -0.18
C ARG A 612 15.58 -13.09 -0.13
N PRO A 613 16.02 -13.76 0.95
CA PRO A 613 15.62 -15.14 1.21
C PRO A 613 14.10 -15.25 1.12
N GLY A 614 13.61 -16.29 0.46
CA GLY A 614 12.18 -16.56 0.36
C GLY A 614 11.78 -17.72 1.26
N PRO A 615 10.47 -18.05 1.31
CA PRO A 615 9.98 -19.21 2.03
C PRO A 615 10.49 -20.52 1.40
N ILE A 616 10.38 -21.63 2.16
CA ILE A 616 10.92 -22.97 1.89
C ILE A 616 10.98 -23.28 0.37
N ARG A 617 12.22 -23.28 -0.20
CA ARG A 617 12.55 -23.52 -1.63
C ARG A 617 12.23 -22.40 -2.63
N GLY A 618 12.38 -21.13 -2.23
CA GLY A 618 12.29 -19.99 -3.14
C GLY A 618 13.10 -18.79 -2.70
N THR A 619 13.21 -17.79 -3.57
CA THR A 619 13.78 -16.48 -3.25
C THR A 619 12.82 -15.36 -3.65
N ALA A 620 12.93 -14.21 -3.00
CA ALA A 620 12.13 -13.04 -3.30
C ALA A 620 12.99 -11.95 -3.98
N LEU A 621 12.63 -11.59 -5.21
CA LEU A 621 13.23 -10.48 -5.95
C LEU A 621 12.43 -9.21 -5.67
N ALA A 622 12.91 -8.35 -4.77
CA ALA A 622 12.31 -7.04 -4.49
C ALA A 622 12.85 -6.00 -5.50
N MET A 623 12.07 -5.76 -6.55
CA MET A 623 12.41 -4.85 -7.65
C MET A 623 11.84 -3.47 -7.39
N ALA A 624 12.64 -2.43 -7.64
CA ALA A 624 12.15 -1.07 -7.73
C ALA A 624 11.53 -0.85 -9.13
N VAL A 625 10.24 -0.51 -9.17
CA VAL A 625 9.51 -0.21 -10.41
C VAL A 625 9.03 1.24 -10.39
N PRO A 626 8.93 1.93 -11.54
CA PRO A 626 8.35 3.27 -11.58
C PRO A 626 6.92 3.27 -11.04
N VAL A 627 6.55 4.36 -10.38
CA VAL A 627 5.17 4.62 -9.97
C VAL A 627 4.25 4.84 -11.17
N GLY A 628 4.75 5.53 -12.20
CA GLY A 628 4.00 5.81 -13.43
C GLY A 628 4.02 7.29 -13.79
N VAL A 629 2.85 7.92 -13.80
CA VAL A 629 2.65 9.35 -14.08
C VAL A 629 2.65 10.13 -12.76
N ILE A 630 3.58 11.08 -12.62
CA ILE A 630 3.73 11.92 -11.43
C ILE A 630 3.33 13.35 -11.77
N GLY A 631 2.30 13.85 -11.09
CA GLY A 631 1.96 15.27 -11.08
C GLY A 631 2.71 16.00 -9.97
N ALA A 632 3.36 17.13 -10.22
CA ALA A 632 4.04 17.87 -9.16
C ALA A 632 3.85 19.40 -9.23
N LEU A 633 3.61 20.01 -8.07
CA LEU A 633 3.72 21.46 -7.87
C LEU A 633 5.12 21.76 -7.33
N CYS A 634 5.94 22.44 -8.12
CA CYS A 634 7.34 22.73 -7.81
C CYS A 634 7.45 23.88 -6.79
N PRO A 635 8.58 23.99 -6.06
CA PRO A 635 8.75 25.03 -5.06
C PRO A 635 8.89 26.42 -5.69
N ASP A 636 8.41 27.42 -4.96
CA ASP A 636 8.47 28.82 -5.41
C ASP A 636 9.82 29.46 -5.09
N GLU A 637 10.47 29.04 -3.99
CA GLU A 637 11.73 29.60 -3.49
C GLU A 637 12.99 29.23 -4.29
N ALA A 638 12.93 28.20 -5.13
CA ALA A 638 14.04 27.71 -5.96
C ALA A 638 13.54 27.41 -7.38
N PRO A 639 13.35 28.46 -8.22
CA PRO A 639 12.58 28.34 -9.46
C PRO A 639 13.11 27.31 -10.46
N LEU A 640 14.43 27.20 -10.60
CA LEU A 640 15.06 26.21 -11.47
C LEU A 640 15.52 24.99 -10.67
N LEU A 641 16.26 25.20 -9.57
CA LEU A 641 16.84 24.09 -8.79
C LEU A 641 15.76 23.19 -8.21
N GLY A 642 14.66 23.77 -7.72
CA GLY A 642 13.53 23.01 -7.21
C GLY A 642 12.80 22.22 -8.29
N LEU A 643 12.57 22.84 -9.45
CA LEU A 643 12.00 22.15 -10.63
C LEU A 643 12.85 20.93 -11.02
N VAL A 644 14.17 21.12 -11.15
CA VAL A 644 15.10 20.05 -11.53
C VAL A 644 15.21 18.99 -10.44
N SER A 645 15.21 19.37 -9.16
CA SER A 645 15.28 18.43 -8.03
C SER A 645 14.01 17.58 -7.90
N VAL A 646 12.87 18.06 -8.39
CA VAL A 646 11.62 17.28 -8.50
C VAL A 646 11.63 16.40 -9.76
N LEU A 647 12.06 16.96 -10.90
CA LEU A 647 12.02 16.29 -12.19
C LEU A 647 13.01 15.12 -12.28
N ALA A 648 14.29 15.38 -12.02
CA ALA A 648 15.39 14.47 -12.26
C ALA A 648 15.21 13.09 -11.61
N PRO A 649 14.84 12.97 -10.32
CA PRO A 649 14.57 11.67 -9.72
C PRO A 649 13.42 10.92 -10.36
N ALA A 650 12.34 11.62 -10.71
CA ALA A 650 11.16 11.00 -11.28
C ALA A 650 11.49 10.34 -12.62
N ILE A 651 12.11 11.07 -13.55
CA ILE A 651 12.43 10.53 -14.88
C ILE A 651 13.60 9.54 -14.84
N ALA A 652 14.56 9.69 -13.91
CA ALA A 652 15.64 8.71 -13.70
C ALA A 652 15.08 7.32 -13.40
N MET A 653 13.99 7.26 -12.62
CA MET A 653 13.33 6.03 -12.22
C MET A 653 12.30 5.51 -13.24
N GLY A 654 12.15 6.15 -14.41
CA GLY A 654 11.25 5.70 -15.47
C GLY A 654 9.81 6.26 -15.38
N ASN A 655 9.59 7.33 -14.61
CA ASN A 655 8.28 7.99 -14.54
C ASN A 655 8.13 9.06 -15.64
N ALA A 656 6.89 9.38 -16.00
CA ALA A 656 6.57 10.58 -16.77
C ALA A 656 5.98 11.66 -15.84
N CYS A 657 6.22 12.93 -16.14
CA CYS A 657 5.93 14.03 -15.23
C CYS A 657 5.00 15.09 -15.85
N VAL A 658 4.07 15.58 -15.04
CA VAL A 658 3.30 16.81 -15.29
C VAL A 658 3.65 17.80 -14.18
N LEU A 659 4.47 18.79 -14.51
CA LEU A 659 5.06 19.71 -13.55
C LEU A 659 4.42 21.09 -13.68
N VAL A 660 3.97 21.63 -12.56
CA VAL A 660 3.61 23.04 -12.41
C VAL A 660 4.82 23.74 -11.79
N PRO A 661 5.57 24.58 -12.54
CA PRO A 661 6.76 25.24 -12.05
C PRO A 661 6.40 26.40 -11.12
N SER A 662 7.42 26.99 -10.47
CA SER A 662 7.32 28.15 -9.58
C SER A 662 6.29 29.18 -10.09
N GLU A 663 5.27 29.45 -9.27
CA GLU A 663 4.23 30.42 -9.58
C GLU A 663 4.78 31.85 -9.73
N PRO A 664 5.68 32.36 -8.86
CA PRO A 664 6.21 33.72 -9.01
C PRO A 664 7.30 33.84 -10.08
N CYS A 665 8.03 32.77 -10.39
CA CYS A 665 9.18 32.80 -11.31
C CYS A 665 9.10 31.73 -12.43
N PRO A 666 8.01 31.66 -13.21
CA PRO A 666 7.77 30.57 -14.16
C PRO A 666 8.65 30.61 -15.42
N LEU A 667 9.27 31.76 -15.76
CA LEU A 667 10.09 31.87 -16.97
C LEU A 667 11.38 31.02 -16.89
N ALA A 668 11.81 30.63 -15.68
CA ALA A 668 12.91 29.67 -15.54
C ALA A 668 12.55 28.31 -16.17
N ALA A 669 11.30 27.88 -16.00
CA ALA A 669 10.81 26.63 -16.56
C ALA A 669 10.58 26.73 -18.08
N THR A 670 10.21 27.89 -18.61
CA THR A 670 10.07 28.09 -20.05
C THR A 670 11.43 28.03 -20.74
N ALA A 671 12.46 28.68 -20.17
CA ALA A 671 13.85 28.54 -20.63
C ALA A 671 14.36 27.10 -20.52
N PHE A 672 13.99 26.39 -19.44
CA PHE A 672 14.31 24.98 -19.29
C PHE A 672 13.57 24.09 -20.32
N GLY A 673 12.36 24.45 -20.75
CA GLY A 673 11.67 23.77 -21.85
C GLY A 673 12.47 23.77 -23.15
N GLU A 674 13.25 24.83 -23.41
CA GLU A 674 14.15 24.89 -24.57
C GLU A 674 15.39 24.01 -24.41
N VAL A 675 15.84 23.79 -23.17
CA VAL A 675 16.89 22.79 -22.85
C VAL A 675 16.36 21.39 -23.14
N LEU A 676 15.10 21.11 -22.79
CA LEU A 676 14.45 19.84 -23.10
C LEU A 676 14.29 19.62 -24.61
N GLU A 677 14.00 20.67 -25.38
CA GLU A 677 13.93 20.62 -26.84
C GLU A 677 15.26 20.20 -27.49
N ALA A 678 16.37 20.62 -26.90
CA ALA A 678 17.72 20.24 -27.32
C ALA A 678 18.16 18.85 -26.80
N SER A 679 17.31 18.17 -26.04
CA SER A 679 17.57 16.82 -25.53
C SER A 679 16.80 15.77 -26.32
N ASP A 680 17.32 14.55 -26.44
CA ASP A 680 16.65 13.41 -27.06
C ASP A 680 15.50 12.84 -26.20
N LEU A 681 14.86 13.67 -25.37
CA LEU A 681 13.79 13.26 -24.47
C LEU A 681 12.51 12.94 -25.26
N PRO A 682 11.91 11.76 -25.09
CA PRO A 682 10.66 11.44 -25.76
C PRO A 682 9.52 12.40 -25.37
N GLY A 683 8.76 12.83 -26.37
CA GLY A 683 7.61 13.73 -26.17
C GLY A 683 6.60 13.15 -25.18
N GLY A 684 6.27 13.93 -24.14
CA GLY A 684 5.32 13.54 -23.10
C GLY A 684 5.96 13.02 -21.81
N VAL A 685 7.26 12.66 -21.80
CA VAL A 685 7.95 12.28 -20.56
C VAL A 685 8.02 13.45 -19.58
N VAL A 686 8.17 14.68 -20.09
CA VAL A 686 8.11 15.91 -19.29
C VAL A 686 7.12 16.88 -19.91
N ASN A 687 6.19 17.37 -19.07
CA ASN A 687 5.19 18.37 -19.42
C ASN A 687 5.24 19.50 -18.39
N LEU A 688 5.30 20.76 -18.84
CA LEU A 688 5.41 21.95 -17.99
C LEU A 688 4.17 22.83 -18.16
N LEU A 689 3.44 23.05 -17.07
CA LEU A 689 2.20 23.81 -17.03
C LEU A 689 2.34 25.06 -16.15
N THR A 690 2.46 26.24 -16.75
CA THR A 690 2.52 27.50 -15.99
C THR A 690 1.13 27.92 -15.52
N GLY A 691 0.99 28.36 -14.27
CA GLY A 691 -0.30 28.79 -13.73
C GLY A 691 -0.26 29.00 -12.22
N ALA A 692 -1.41 29.33 -11.64
CA ALA A 692 -1.54 29.40 -10.19
C ALA A 692 -1.61 28.00 -9.59
N HIS A 693 -0.78 27.70 -8.58
CA HIS A 693 -0.76 26.38 -7.95
C HIS A 693 -2.14 26.02 -7.38
N ALA A 694 -2.83 26.99 -6.77
CA ALA A 694 -4.16 26.79 -6.19
C ALA A 694 -5.21 26.36 -7.24
N ALA A 695 -5.08 26.81 -8.50
CA ALA A 695 -6.01 26.46 -9.57
C ALA A 695 -5.72 25.07 -10.17
N LEU A 696 -4.47 24.62 -10.14
CA LEU A 696 -4.03 23.37 -10.77
C LEU A 696 -3.89 22.19 -9.79
N ALA A 697 -3.82 22.47 -8.48
CA ALA A 697 -3.64 21.46 -7.44
C ALA A 697 -4.76 20.41 -7.41
N GLU A 698 -6.03 20.84 -7.36
CA GLU A 698 -7.16 19.91 -7.36
C GLU A 698 -7.27 19.13 -8.67
N PRO A 699 -7.21 19.76 -9.87
CA PRO A 699 -7.29 19.03 -11.13
C PRO A 699 -6.23 17.94 -11.25
N LEU A 700 -5.00 18.21 -10.78
CA LEU A 700 -3.91 17.25 -10.83
C LEU A 700 -4.07 16.15 -9.77
N ALA A 701 -4.47 16.50 -8.55
CA ALA A 701 -4.65 15.55 -7.45
C ALA A 701 -5.90 14.67 -7.62
N ALA A 702 -6.95 15.15 -8.28
CA ALA A 702 -8.19 14.41 -8.54
C ALA A 702 -8.13 13.58 -9.84
N HIS A 703 -7.11 13.76 -10.68
CA HIS A 703 -7.01 13.06 -11.96
C HIS A 703 -6.80 11.56 -11.77
N MET A 704 -7.62 10.72 -12.41
CA MET A 704 -7.56 9.27 -12.26
C MET A 704 -6.37 8.62 -12.98
N ASP A 705 -5.84 9.29 -14.02
CA ASP A 705 -4.63 8.86 -14.74
C ASP A 705 -3.32 9.45 -14.18
N VAL A 706 -3.31 9.90 -12.92
CA VAL A 706 -2.08 10.34 -12.23
C VAL A 706 -1.83 9.37 -11.07
N ASP A 707 -0.67 8.74 -11.03
CA ASP A 707 -0.38 7.68 -10.06
C ASP A 707 0.20 8.22 -8.74
N ALA A 708 0.81 9.41 -8.80
CA ALA A 708 1.24 10.15 -7.61
C ALA A 708 1.17 11.67 -7.80
N VAL A 709 0.89 12.39 -6.71
CA VAL A 709 0.91 13.85 -6.66
C VAL A 709 1.91 14.37 -5.63
N TRP A 710 2.83 15.23 -6.05
CA TRP A 710 3.80 15.88 -5.18
C TRP A 710 3.51 17.37 -5.07
N SER A 711 3.68 17.95 -3.90
CA SER A 711 3.48 19.38 -3.69
C SER A 711 4.53 19.97 -2.78
N PHE A 712 5.28 20.91 -3.37
CA PHE A 712 6.26 21.75 -2.71
C PHE A 712 5.89 23.23 -2.80
N SER A 713 4.63 23.52 -3.09
CA SER A 713 4.10 24.89 -3.19
C SER A 713 4.36 25.69 -1.91
N SER A 714 4.62 26.99 -2.05
CA SER A 714 4.68 27.88 -0.88
C SER A 714 3.30 28.16 -0.27
N ALA A 715 2.23 27.99 -1.05
CA ALA A 715 0.86 27.98 -0.54
C ALA A 715 0.55 26.61 0.09
N ASP A 716 -0.08 26.60 1.27
CA ASP A 716 -0.47 25.36 1.94
C ASP A 716 -1.73 24.78 1.28
N LEU A 717 -1.52 23.96 0.24
CA LEU A 717 -2.55 23.26 -0.53
C LEU A 717 -2.73 21.81 -0.09
N SER A 718 -1.99 21.40 0.95
CA SER A 718 -1.79 20.01 1.35
C SER A 718 -3.09 19.28 1.65
N ALA A 719 -3.98 19.90 2.44
CA ALA A 719 -5.26 19.31 2.79
C ALA A 719 -6.18 19.12 1.58
N GLY A 720 -6.13 20.03 0.60
CA GLY A 720 -6.92 19.92 -0.63
C GLY A 720 -6.41 18.79 -1.51
N ILE A 721 -5.08 18.72 -1.70
CA ILE A 721 -4.41 17.69 -2.49
C ILE A 721 -4.64 16.30 -1.92
N GLU A 722 -4.41 16.11 -0.62
CA GLU A 722 -4.58 14.81 0.03
C GLU A 722 -6.05 14.35 0.04
N ARG A 723 -7.01 15.28 0.09
CA ARG A 723 -8.44 14.96 -0.02
C ARG A 723 -8.82 14.57 -1.44
N ALA A 724 -8.33 15.29 -2.45
CA ALA A 724 -8.57 14.97 -3.86
C ALA A 724 -7.92 13.63 -4.25
N ALA A 725 -6.72 13.33 -3.75
CA ALA A 725 -6.02 12.07 -3.92
C ALA A 725 -6.77 10.86 -3.32
N ALA A 726 -7.76 11.08 -2.43
CA ALA A 726 -8.58 10.01 -1.88
C ALA A 726 -9.51 9.36 -2.92
N GLY A 727 -9.71 9.95 -4.11
CA GLY A 727 -10.59 9.39 -5.15
C GLY A 727 -10.15 8.00 -5.63
N ASP A 728 -8.89 7.88 -6.03
CA ASP A 728 -8.24 6.63 -6.49
C ASP A 728 -7.16 6.12 -5.52
N LEU A 729 -6.93 6.84 -4.41
CA LEU A 729 -5.90 6.53 -3.42
C LEU A 729 -4.47 6.63 -3.97
N LYS A 730 -4.25 7.47 -4.98
CA LYS A 730 -2.91 7.80 -5.48
C LYS A 730 -1.99 8.27 -4.36
N ARG A 731 -0.69 8.01 -4.53
CA ARG A 731 0.31 8.42 -3.55
C ARG A 731 0.38 9.95 -3.51
N SER A 732 0.48 10.52 -2.31
CA SER A 732 0.62 11.97 -2.14
C SER A 732 1.83 12.31 -1.28
N TRP A 733 2.61 13.31 -1.71
CA TRP A 733 3.73 13.86 -0.95
C TRP A 733 3.60 15.37 -0.89
N VAL A 734 3.25 15.90 0.28
CA VAL A 734 2.94 17.33 0.48
C VAL A 734 3.85 17.94 1.55
N ASN A 735 4.13 19.24 1.42
CA ASN A 735 5.04 19.96 2.31
C ASN A 735 4.36 20.73 3.46
N HIS A 736 3.02 20.78 3.53
CA HIS A 736 2.30 21.58 4.53
C HIS A 736 2.67 23.08 4.51
N GLY A 737 2.99 23.60 3.32
CA GLY A 737 3.46 24.98 3.14
C GLY A 737 4.77 25.28 3.88
N ARG A 738 5.65 24.27 4.02
CA ARG A 738 6.93 24.40 4.72
C ARG A 738 8.10 24.29 3.77
N ALA A 739 9.13 25.07 4.07
CA ALA A 739 10.38 25.09 3.32
C ALA A 739 11.11 23.75 3.42
N ARG A 740 11.79 23.39 2.33
CA ARG A 740 12.73 22.28 2.22
C ARG A 740 14.10 22.84 1.87
N ASP A 741 15.18 22.22 2.35
CA ASP A 741 16.53 22.60 1.94
C ASP A 741 16.87 22.06 0.54
N TRP A 742 16.53 22.85 -0.48
CA TRP A 742 16.81 22.51 -1.88
C TRP A 742 18.30 22.53 -2.24
N TRP A 743 19.14 23.16 -1.44
CA TRP A 743 20.57 23.33 -1.70
C TRP A 743 21.40 22.24 -1.04
N GLY A 744 20.96 21.74 0.12
CA GLY A 744 21.60 20.66 0.83
C GLY A 744 21.10 19.27 0.46
N ALA A 745 21.29 18.34 1.40
CA ALA A 745 20.99 16.92 1.22
C ALA A 745 19.50 16.64 0.97
N GLU A 746 18.57 17.49 1.47
CA GLU A 746 17.14 17.29 1.24
C GLU A 746 16.76 17.45 -0.25
N GLY A 747 17.47 18.26 -1.02
CA GLY A 747 17.22 18.42 -2.46
C GLY A 747 17.52 17.18 -3.31
N GLU A 748 18.21 16.17 -2.77
CA GLU A 748 18.55 14.91 -3.45
C GLU A 748 18.49 13.68 -2.54
N ASP A 749 17.75 13.76 -1.44
CA ASP A 749 17.68 12.65 -0.49
C ASP A 749 17.00 11.41 -1.10
N ARG A 750 17.13 10.27 -0.42
CA ARG A 750 16.48 9.01 -0.82
C ARG A 750 14.95 9.06 -0.69
N ALA A 751 14.36 10.15 -0.19
CA ALA A 751 12.90 10.26 -0.15
C ALA A 751 12.33 10.44 -1.56
N PHE A 752 13.04 11.12 -2.46
CA PHE A 752 12.67 11.20 -3.87
C PHE A 752 12.65 9.84 -4.55
N LEU A 753 13.67 9.01 -4.32
CA LEU A 753 13.72 7.65 -4.84
C LEU A 753 12.50 6.86 -4.37
N ARG A 754 12.24 6.85 -3.06
CA ARG A 754 11.08 6.18 -2.48
C ARG A 754 9.76 6.73 -3.00
N ALA A 755 9.67 8.04 -3.25
CA ALA A 755 8.47 8.67 -3.80
C ALA A 755 8.25 8.34 -5.29
N ALA A 756 9.32 8.04 -6.02
CA ALA A 756 9.33 7.80 -7.47
C ALA A 756 9.27 6.30 -7.84
N THR A 757 9.44 5.39 -6.88
CA THR A 757 9.37 3.94 -7.11
C THR A 757 8.37 3.26 -6.19
N ASP A 758 7.78 2.18 -6.69
CA ASP A 758 7.13 1.15 -5.89
C ASP A 758 8.05 -0.07 -5.78
N VAL A 759 7.82 -0.89 -4.76
CA VAL A 759 8.53 -2.16 -4.58
C VAL A 759 7.62 -3.29 -5.05
N ARG A 760 8.06 -4.02 -6.06
CA ARG A 760 7.41 -5.26 -6.52
C ARG A 760 8.26 -6.45 -6.11
N THR A 761 7.66 -7.38 -5.37
CA THR A 761 8.34 -8.60 -4.91
C THR A 761 7.93 -9.77 -5.80
N ILE A 762 8.86 -10.31 -6.58
CA ILE A 762 8.64 -11.52 -7.39
C ILE A 762 9.21 -12.72 -6.65
N LEU A 763 8.34 -13.66 -6.26
CA LEU A 763 8.71 -14.91 -5.61
C LEU A 763 8.96 -15.96 -6.68
N ILE A 764 10.20 -16.47 -6.73
CA ILE A 764 10.62 -17.45 -7.72
C ILE A 764 11.12 -18.76 -7.07
N PRO A 765 10.95 -19.91 -7.73
CA PRO A 765 11.61 -21.15 -7.31
C PRO A 765 13.14 -20.97 -7.30
N TRP A 766 13.80 -21.48 -6.26
CA TRP A 766 15.25 -21.40 -6.11
C TRP A 766 15.78 -22.63 -5.37
N GLY A 767 16.80 -23.28 -5.91
CA GLY A 767 17.27 -24.60 -5.47
C GLY A 767 18.50 -24.61 -4.55
N ALA A 768 18.99 -23.43 -4.13
CA ALA A 768 20.22 -23.30 -3.34
C ALA A 768 20.03 -23.49 -1.83
#